data_AF-A0A7R8UYT2-F1
#
_entry.id   AF-A0A7R8UYT2-F1
#
_cell.length_a   1.000
_cell.length_b   1.000
_cell.length_c   1.000
_cell.angle_alpha   90.00
_cell.angle_beta   90.00
_cell.angle_gamma   90.00
#
_symmetry.space_group_name_H-M   'P 1'
#
loop_
_entity.id
_entity.type
_entity.pdbx_description
1 polymer ?
#
loop_
_entity_poly.entity_id
_entity_poly.type
_entity_poly.pdbx_seq_one_letter_code
_entity_poly.pdbx_strand_id
1 'polypeptide(L)'
;MGYCFKCTKKGHNAKRCFNKRVKCSLCGSNHATSMHDPTYRPKAKNSTTVAPSTTTVAPATNSCGSTTTLYASALLQTEEVLLQTATIIASSNSSSVPVRIILDGGSQRTFVKENIVTKLQLDTHDTVKLRILPFGDSNNSEPKLFKRVRIKLRSLHSGEVIEILAIVVPEICFTAFQYVHSIELDILGLKLADTSYLNETEFEIGMLIGADIYWSIVKDDFKRITDNLVAIDTIFGWTLQGPISTQGTSVTSTNLNVGVIEDNSLESLVDRIERLWVVDDITSNHHKLQVDDIIEKQIRKNGTRYEASLLWRNDECTIDNNRGGALKGFRRSLVKLSEDPEKLRQYDEIIREMISSGVAEICDEAEKTNERTYFMPHRPVYREERETTKTRIVFNASARSGGNPSLNDLLWSGPNLLPDILKMILNFRLGKHGITADIERAFLQIELAQKDRKVHRFFWILSLDDLLSIIILQMNRVTFGVTCSPFHLIGALLKHLEDESINFPETCELLKESFYVDDLIVSVDDFEDAVKLFNETREILSRASMNIRKWKSNNEKLRQIFDTNESNNISKHKVLGLIWFMEIDTLAVDLEKLCQQISYDVVTKRTILQTLASVYDPLGMLSPFVIKMKLIFQEAWKQSLAWDEILPASMLHEWKKSVSEIHLLRALTISRYVFDSPHQVEKQLHTSRTRVQKLTDLLHTSEVGIWMKPFAFRFYMQKVDLRLFVTNA
;
A
#
# COMPACT_ATOMS: atom_id res chain seq x y z
N MET A 1 -36.72 34.43 -8.51
CA MET A 1 -36.32 33.70 -7.28
C MET A 1 -34.80 33.53 -7.26
N GLY A 2 -34.10 34.08 -6.27
CA GLY A 2 -32.64 34.06 -6.20
C GLY A 2 -32.04 32.68 -5.88
N TYR A 3 -30.71 32.59 -5.91
CA TYR A 3 -29.95 31.42 -5.48
C TYR A 3 -29.94 31.31 -3.94
N CYS A 4 -29.95 30.08 -3.42
CA CYS A 4 -29.87 29.82 -1.99
C CYS A 4 -28.47 30.10 -1.43
N PHE A 5 -28.37 30.93 -0.39
CA PHE A 5 -27.09 31.30 0.25
C PHE A 5 -26.34 30.12 0.93
N LYS A 6 -27.02 28.98 1.15
CA LYS A 6 -26.43 27.76 1.73
C LYS A 6 -25.94 26.77 0.68
N CYS A 7 -26.77 26.42 -0.30
CA CYS A 7 -26.46 25.34 -1.25
C CYS A 7 -26.28 25.81 -2.69
N THR A 8 -26.32 27.13 -2.92
CA THR A 8 -26.16 27.80 -4.22
C THR A 8 -27.10 27.34 -5.34
N LYS A 9 -28.14 26.55 -5.04
CA LYS A 9 -29.20 26.15 -5.99
C LYS A 9 -30.31 27.20 -6.08
N LYS A 10 -30.93 27.35 -7.27
CA LYS A 10 -32.11 28.21 -7.49
C LYS A 10 -33.39 27.59 -6.91
N GLY A 11 -34.39 28.43 -6.66
CA GLY A 11 -35.76 28.00 -6.36
C GLY A 11 -36.12 27.92 -4.88
N HIS A 12 -35.18 28.20 -3.97
CA HIS A 12 -35.46 28.30 -2.52
C HIS A 12 -34.46 29.23 -1.83
N ASN A 13 -34.78 29.68 -0.61
CA ASN A 13 -33.90 30.53 0.21
C ASN A 13 -33.25 29.72 1.35
N ALA A 14 -32.26 30.32 2.02
CA ALA A 14 -31.48 29.66 3.08
C ALA A 14 -32.32 29.16 4.27
N LYS A 15 -33.49 29.75 4.52
CA LYS A 15 -34.43 29.32 5.57
C LYS A 15 -35.19 28.06 5.16
N ARG A 16 -35.45 27.86 3.86
CA ARG A 16 -36.14 26.69 3.27
C ARG A 16 -35.19 25.72 2.59
N CYS A 17 -33.90 25.72 2.95
CA CYS A 17 -32.90 24.83 2.38
C CYS A 17 -32.93 23.46 3.07
N PHE A 18 -33.17 22.40 2.30
CA PHE A 18 -33.14 21.02 2.80
C PHE A 18 -31.73 20.55 3.20
N ASN A 19 -30.67 21.21 2.71
CA ASN A 19 -29.31 20.87 3.05
C ASN A 19 -28.84 21.66 4.30
N LYS A 20 -29.04 21.05 5.49
CA LYS A 20 -28.69 21.65 6.80
C LYS A 20 -27.21 21.52 7.19
N ARG A 21 -26.42 20.74 6.44
CA ARG A 21 -25.01 20.42 6.78
C ARG A 21 -23.98 21.37 6.15
N VAL A 22 -24.41 22.39 5.42
CA VAL A 22 -23.49 23.35 4.80
C VAL A 22 -22.99 24.35 5.85
N LYS A 23 -21.70 24.25 6.19
CA LYS A 23 -20.96 25.22 7.00
C LYS A 23 -19.80 25.78 6.18
N CYS A 24 -19.55 27.08 6.32
CA CYS A 24 -18.39 27.74 5.72
C CYS A 24 -17.11 27.24 6.40
N SER A 25 -16.13 26.81 5.61
CA SER A 25 -14.83 26.35 6.13
C SER A 25 -13.95 27.48 6.68
N LEU A 26 -14.26 28.74 6.36
CA LEU A 26 -13.50 29.92 6.82
C LEU A 26 -14.02 30.51 8.13
N CYS A 27 -15.34 30.52 8.35
CA CYS A 27 -15.94 31.14 9.55
C CYS A 27 -16.91 30.22 10.33
N GLY A 28 -17.08 28.97 9.92
CA GLY A 28 -17.95 27.99 10.58
C GLY A 28 -19.46 28.28 10.51
N SER A 29 -19.87 29.39 9.89
CA SER A 29 -21.28 29.84 9.81
C SER A 29 -22.06 29.15 8.67
N ASN A 30 -23.39 29.19 8.73
CA ASN A 30 -24.28 28.44 7.83
C ASN A 30 -24.46 29.11 6.45
N HIS A 31 -23.41 29.14 5.63
CA HIS A 31 -23.41 29.57 4.23
C HIS A 31 -22.36 28.81 3.41
N ALA A 32 -22.45 28.88 2.07
CA ALA A 32 -21.42 28.31 1.19
C ALA A 32 -20.09 29.06 1.33
N THR A 33 -18.96 28.35 1.40
CA THR A 33 -17.61 28.95 1.55
C THR A 33 -17.31 29.97 0.44
N SER A 34 -17.78 29.72 -0.79
CA SER A 34 -17.61 30.62 -1.94
C SER A 34 -18.32 31.97 -1.80
N MET A 35 -19.28 32.07 -0.88
CA MET A 35 -20.02 33.30 -0.56
C MET A 35 -19.52 33.95 0.73
N HIS A 36 -18.37 33.52 1.26
CA HIS A 36 -17.78 34.09 2.46
C HIS A 36 -17.30 35.52 2.19
N ASP A 37 -17.75 36.46 3.02
CA ASP A 37 -17.22 37.81 3.05
C ASP A 37 -15.95 37.85 3.91
N PRO A 38 -14.76 38.13 3.34
CA PRO A 38 -13.50 38.18 4.08
C PRO A 38 -13.48 39.27 5.17
N THR A 39 -14.39 40.24 5.13
CA THR A 39 -14.50 41.31 6.12
C THR A 39 -15.38 40.92 7.32
N TYR A 40 -16.05 39.78 7.27
CA TYR A 40 -16.94 39.31 8.33
C TYR A 40 -16.15 38.68 9.50
N ARG A 41 -16.03 39.42 10.61
CA ARG A 41 -15.49 38.90 11.88
C ARG A 41 -16.61 38.37 12.78
N PRO A 42 -16.56 37.11 13.27
CA PRO A 42 -17.47 36.65 14.30
C PRO A 42 -17.20 37.42 15.62
N LYS A 43 -18.24 37.86 16.32
CA LYS A 43 -18.10 38.46 17.66
C LYS A 43 -17.52 37.42 18.62
N ALA A 44 -16.28 37.64 19.06
CA ALA A 44 -15.60 36.79 20.04
C ALA A 44 -16.24 36.97 21.43
N LYS A 45 -16.45 35.86 22.15
CA LYS A 45 -16.60 35.87 23.61
C LYS A 45 -15.21 35.97 24.23
N ASN A 46 -15.07 36.88 25.20
CA ASN A 46 -13.82 37.32 25.81
C ASN A 46 -12.99 36.18 26.44
N SER A 47 -11.68 36.19 26.17
CA SER A 47 -10.66 35.74 27.12
C SER A 47 -9.35 36.49 26.86
N THR A 48 -8.93 37.24 27.86
CA THR A 48 -7.76 38.13 27.94
C THR A 48 -6.46 37.32 27.98
N THR A 49 -5.52 37.62 27.09
CA THR A 49 -4.13 37.14 27.16
C THR A 49 -3.19 38.32 27.37
N VAL A 50 -2.49 38.33 28.51
CA VAL A 50 -1.33 39.18 28.78
C VAL A 50 -0.11 38.49 28.18
N ALA A 51 0.67 39.21 27.38
CA ALA A 51 1.90 38.72 26.76
C ALA A 51 3.12 38.87 27.70
N PRO A 52 4.12 37.99 27.64
CA PRO A 52 5.44 38.28 28.19
C PRO A 52 6.44 38.68 27.11
N SER A 53 7.17 39.75 27.44
CA SER A 53 8.26 40.37 26.71
C SER A 53 9.53 39.52 26.72
N THR A 54 10.27 39.59 25.62
CA THR A 54 11.63 39.08 25.43
C THR A 54 12.66 39.80 26.30
N THR A 55 13.53 39.03 26.98
CA THR A 55 14.86 39.50 27.39
C THR A 55 15.88 38.36 27.31
N THR A 56 16.98 38.63 26.61
CA THR A 56 18.20 37.82 26.43
C THR A 56 19.17 37.95 27.62
N VAL A 57 20.24 37.12 27.62
CA VAL A 57 21.51 37.13 28.44
C VAL A 57 21.51 36.01 29.50
N ALA A 58 22.52 35.16 29.75
CA ALA A 58 23.78 34.71 29.14
C ALA A 58 24.25 33.45 29.95
N PRO A 59 25.23 32.64 29.51
CA PRO A 59 25.48 31.29 30.06
C PRO A 59 26.51 31.27 31.20
N ALA A 60 26.34 30.37 32.18
CA ALA A 60 27.40 30.02 33.13
C ALA A 60 27.25 28.60 33.74
N THR A 61 28.21 27.76 33.35
CA THR A 61 28.99 26.78 34.15
C THR A 61 28.33 25.67 34.99
N ASN A 62 28.72 24.44 34.63
CA ASN A 62 28.59 23.14 35.31
C ASN A 62 28.78 23.16 36.84
N SER A 63 27.93 22.40 37.55
CA SER A 63 28.38 21.40 38.53
C SER A 63 27.30 20.32 38.77
N CYS A 64 27.79 19.14 39.12
CA CYS A 64 27.09 17.87 39.26
C CYS A 64 26.17 17.80 40.49
N GLY A 65 25.04 17.08 40.38
CA GLY A 65 24.38 16.39 41.50
C GLY A 65 22.94 16.81 41.83
N SER A 66 22.00 15.86 41.66
CA SER A 66 20.69 15.77 42.32
C SER A 66 19.57 16.71 41.84
N THR A 67 18.67 16.20 40.99
CA THR A 67 17.39 16.88 40.67
C THR A 67 16.39 16.73 41.81
N THR A 68 16.32 17.75 42.66
CA THR A 68 15.21 17.97 43.59
C THR A 68 14.11 18.73 42.84
N THR A 69 12.93 18.13 42.63
CA THR A 69 11.80 18.81 41.98
C THR A 69 11.07 19.71 42.99
N LEU A 70 11.19 21.03 42.82
CA LEU A 70 10.45 22.03 43.58
C LEU A 70 8.99 22.08 43.10
N TYR A 71 8.02 21.88 44.00
CA TYR A 71 6.60 22.10 43.73
C TYR A 71 6.22 23.56 44.04
N ALA A 72 5.75 24.30 43.03
CA ALA A 72 5.09 25.59 43.21
C ALA A 72 3.59 25.36 43.42
N SER A 73 3.10 25.48 44.65
CA SER A 73 1.68 25.45 44.97
C SER A 73 1.03 26.81 44.70
N ALA A 74 0.28 26.93 43.61
CA ALA A 74 -0.65 28.04 43.42
C ALA A 74 -2.02 27.64 43.99
N LEU A 75 -2.47 28.35 45.03
CA LEU A 75 -3.80 28.24 45.63
C LEU A 75 -4.87 28.62 44.58
N LEU A 76 -5.40 27.62 43.87
CA LEU A 76 -6.63 27.76 43.09
C LEU A 76 -7.70 26.89 43.75
N GLN A 77 -8.85 27.51 44.08
CA GLN A 77 -10.07 26.76 44.38
C GLN A 77 -10.36 25.88 43.17
N THR A 78 -10.12 24.57 43.31
CA THR A 78 -10.34 23.60 42.25
C THR A 78 -11.50 22.71 42.65
N GLU A 79 -12.41 22.47 41.70
CA GLU A 79 -13.41 21.42 41.82
C GLU A 79 -12.65 20.07 41.94
N GLU A 80 -13.02 19.26 42.92
CA GLU A 80 -12.42 17.94 43.11
C GLU A 80 -12.88 17.02 41.96
N VAL A 81 -11.95 16.30 41.33
CA VAL A 81 -12.26 15.44 40.17
C VAL A 81 -12.08 13.98 40.56
N LEU A 82 -13.15 13.20 40.40
CA LEU A 82 -13.10 11.76 40.59
C LEU A 82 -12.44 11.09 39.39
N LEU A 83 -11.50 10.21 39.70
CA LEU A 83 -10.87 9.30 38.76
C LEU A 83 -11.49 7.91 38.93
N GLN A 84 -11.47 7.13 37.86
CA GLN A 84 -11.98 5.76 37.90
C GLN A 84 -11.04 4.88 38.70
N THR A 85 -11.41 4.60 39.94
CA THR A 85 -10.68 3.69 40.82
C THR A 85 -11.51 2.45 41.15
N ALA A 86 -10.82 1.36 41.49
CA ALA A 86 -11.43 0.12 41.96
C ALA A 86 -10.54 -0.57 42.99
N THR A 87 -11.14 -1.31 43.91
CA THR A 87 -10.42 -2.21 44.82
C THR A 87 -10.61 -3.65 44.35
N ILE A 88 -9.50 -4.35 44.09
CA ILE A 88 -9.49 -5.71 43.56
C ILE A 88 -8.58 -6.61 44.40
N ILE A 89 -8.67 -7.93 44.19
CA ILE A 89 -7.68 -8.88 44.69
C ILE A 89 -6.72 -9.24 43.57
N ALA A 90 -5.48 -8.81 43.69
CA ALA A 90 -4.40 -9.25 42.82
C ALA A 90 -3.85 -10.58 43.34
N SER A 91 -3.68 -11.57 42.47
CA SER A 91 -3.28 -12.91 42.88
C SER A 91 -2.21 -13.49 41.95
N SER A 92 -1.30 -14.25 42.57
CA SER A 92 -0.43 -15.23 41.92
C SER A 92 -1.04 -16.63 42.07
N ASN A 93 -0.32 -17.66 41.66
CA ASN A 93 -0.75 -19.04 41.90
C ASN A 93 -0.64 -19.45 43.38
N SER A 94 0.10 -18.70 44.22
CA SER A 94 0.42 -19.05 45.61
C SER A 94 -0.08 -18.05 46.65
N SER A 95 -0.33 -16.79 46.27
CA SER A 95 -0.72 -15.73 47.20
C SER A 95 -1.68 -14.73 46.56
N SER A 96 -2.36 -13.95 47.41
CA SER A 96 -3.29 -12.91 46.98
C SER A 96 -3.22 -11.70 47.89
N VAL A 97 -3.25 -10.50 47.33
CA VAL A 97 -3.22 -9.23 48.06
C VAL A 97 -4.30 -8.28 47.53
N PRO A 98 -4.99 -7.54 48.42
CA PRO A 98 -5.88 -6.46 47.98
C PRO A 98 -5.05 -5.31 47.39
N VAL A 99 -5.50 -4.79 46.26
CA VAL A 99 -4.84 -3.70 45.53
C VAL A 99 -5.89 -2.70 45.07
N ARG A 100 -5.63 -1.42 45.34
CA ARG A 100 -6.37 -0.32 44.73
C ARG A 100 -5.77 0.01 43.38
N ILE A 101 -6.61 0.03 42.35
CA ILE A 101 -6.22 0.28 40.97
C ILE A 101 -6.88 1.55 40.45
N ILE A 102 -6.23 2.17 39.46
CA ILE A 102 -6.80 3.27 38.68
C ILE A 102 -6.92 2.86 37.21
N LEU A 103 -8.03 3.23 36.58
CA LEU A 103 -8.28 3.03 35.17
C LEU A 103 -8.00 4.34 34.45
N ASP A 104 -6.90 4.37 33.68
CA ASP A 104 -6.46 5.56 32.95
C ASP A 104 -6.37 5.26 31.45
N GLY A 105 -7.42 5.64 30.73
CA GLY A 105 -7.44 5.56 29.26
C GLY A 105 -6.45 6.50 28.55
N GLY A 106 -5.83 7.43 29.28
CA GLY A 106 -4.75 8.29 28.78
C GLY A 106 -3.37 7.61 28.81
N SER A 107 -3.20 6.57 29.63
CA SER A 107 -1.98 5.77 29.64
C SER A 107 -1.99 4.71 28.54
N GLN A 108 -0.90 4.57 27.80
CA GLN A 108 -0.80 3.58 26.72
C GLN A 108 -0.57 2.14 27.22
N ARG A 109 -0.06 1.99 28.44
CA ARG A 109 0.34 0.69 29.01
C ARG A 109 -0.15 0.53 30.45
N THR A 110 -0.29 -0.71 30.87
CA THR A 110 -0.62 -1.10 32.24
C THR A 110 0.63 -1.27 33.11
N PHE A 111 0.61 -0.73 34.33
CA PHE A 111 1.73 -0.68 35.27
C PHE A 111 1.36 -1.25 36.65
N VAL A 112 2.34 -1.86 37.32
CA VAL A 112 2.21 -2.40 38.68
C VAL A 112 3.40 -1.98 39.54
N LYS A 113 3.12 -1.63 40.80
CA LYS A 113 4.14 -1.25 41.77
C LYS A 113 4.99 -2.47 42.18
N GLU A 114 6.30 -2.28 42.27
CA GLU A 114 7.27 -3.36 42.56
C GLU A 114 7.00 -4.07 43.90
N ASN A 115 6.44 -3.36 44.88
CA ASN A 115 6.07 -3.93 46.18
C ASN A 115 4.98 -5.02 46.07
N ILE A 116 4.03 -4.89 45.13
CA ILE A 116 2.97 -5.87 44.90
C ILE A 116 3.55 -7.12 44.23
N VAL A 117 4.43 -6.93 43.26
CA VAL A 117 5.15 -8.02 42.59
C VAL A 117 5.94 -8.84 43.61
N THR A 118 6.60 -8.16 44.56
CA THR A 118 7.38 -8.80 45.62
C THR A 118 6.49 -9.55 46.60
N LYS A 119 5.38 -8.96 47.05
CA LYS A 119 4.40 -9.60 47.95
C LYS A 119 3.76 -10.84 47.31
N LEU A 120 3.49 -10.79 46.01
CA LEU A 120 2.88 -11.88 45.27
C LEU A 120 3.88 -12.93 44.79
N GLN A 121 5.19 -12.68 44.93
CA GLN A 121 6.28 -13.52 44.45
C GLN A 121 6.10 -13.87 42.95
N LEU A 122 5.78 -12.88 42.13
CA LEU A 122 5.54 -13.08 40.70
C LEU A 122 6.86 -13.19 39.93
N ASP A 123 6.95 -14.20 39.07
CA ASP A 123 8.05 -14.36 38.14
C ASP A 123 7.99 -13.33 37.01
N THR A 124 9.17 -12.93 36.53
CA THR A 124 9.28 -12.06 35.36
C THR A 124 8.88 -12.85 34.11
N HIS A 125 7.85 -12.40 33.40
CA HIS A 125 7.42 -13.00 32.14
C HIS A 125 8.42 -12.70 31.02
N ASP A 126 8.77 -11.43 30.87
CA ASP A 126 9.80 -10.94 29.96
C ASP A 126 10.29 -9.56 30.40
N THR A 127 11.24 -9.00 29.65
CA THR A 127 11.74 -7.64 29.83
C THR A 127 11.46 -6.81 28.58
N VAL A 128 11.06 -5.56 28.78
CA VAL A 128 10.69 -4.61 27.72
C VAL A 128 11.53 -3.35 27.85
N LYS A 129 12.10 -2.87 26.73
CA LYS A 129 12.88 -1.64 26.70
C LYS A 129 11.96 -0.47 26.33
N LEU A 130 11.72 0.43 27.28
CA LEU A 130 10.71 1.49 27.14
C LEU A 130 11.23 2.83 27.63
N ARG A 131 10.68 3.91 27.05
CA ARG A 131 10.79 5.25 27.60
C ARG A 131 9.42 5.66 28.17
N ILE A 132 9.38 5.88 29.48
CA ILE A 132 8.18 6.35 30.20
C ILE A 132 8.29 7.88 30.31
N LEU A 133 7.33 8.59 29.73
CA LEU A 133 7.31 10.06 29.67
C LEU A 133 6.10 10.61 30.45
N PRO A 134 6.33 11.18 31.65
CA PRO A 134 5.33 12.01 32.30
C PRO A 134 5.33 13.39 31.63
N PHE A 135 4.19 13.79 31.02
CA PHE A 135 3.93 15.15 30.53
C PHE A 135 5.03 15.84 29.72
N GLY A 136 5.14 15.51 28.43
CA GLY A 136 5.86 16.33 27.46
C GLY A 136 7.35 16.54 27.72
N ASP A 137 7.94 15.82 28.68
CA ASP A 137 9.36 15.94 29.00
C ASP A 137 10.20 15.33 27.87
N SER A 138 10.76 16.18 27.02
CA SER A 138 11.68 15.79 25.94
C SER A 138 13.11 15.60 26.43
N ASN A 139 13.39 15.76 27.73
CA ASN A 139 14.74 15.62 28.26
C ASN A 139 15.13 14.14 28.39
N ASN A 140 15.78 13.63 27.34
CA ASN A 140 16.88 12.65 27.34
C ASN A 140 16.91 11.54 28.42
N SER A 141 15.77 10.99 28.82
CA SER A 141 15.77 9.72 29.53
C SER A 141 16.12 8.61 28.54
N GLU A 142 17.31 8.03 28.68
CA GLU A 142 17.67 6.84 27.93
C GLU A 142 16.60 5.76 28.15
N PRO A 143 16.22 4.98 27.11
CA PRO A 143 15.23 3.94 27.27
C PRO A 143 15.70 2.92 28.31
N LYS A 144 14.86 2.61 29.29
CA LYS A 144 15.18 1.69 30.39
C LYS A 144 14.53 0.32 30.15
N LEU A 145 15.18 -0.73 30.64
CA LEU A 145 14.61 -2.07 30.68
C LEU A 145 13.69 -2.18 31.89
N PHE A 146 12.44 -2.55 31.65
CA PHE A 146 11.46 -2.84 32.67
C PHE A 146 11.07 -4.31 32.62
N LYS A 147 10.82 -4.89 33.80
CA LYS A 147 10.26 -6.23 33.91
C LYS A 147 8.77 -6.18 33.60
N ARG A 148 8.23 -7.20 32.97
CA ARG A 148 6.80 -7.40 32.78
C ARG A 148 6.38 -8.68 33.46
N VAL A 149 5.26 -8.64 34.19
CA VAL A 149 4.77 -9.76 34.99
C VAL A 149 3.33 -10.09 34.61
N ARG A 150 2.97 -11.37 34.77
CA ARG A 150 1.61 -11.86 34.58
C ARG A 150 0.89 -11.88 35.92
N ILE A 151 -0.28 -11.26 36.00
CA ILE A 151 -1.02 -11.09 37.26
C ILE A 151 -2.51 -11.31 37.03
N LYS A 152 -3.18 -12.00 37.97
CA LYS A 152 -4.62 -12.27 37.93
C LYS A 152 -5.34 -11.28 38.84
N LEU A 153 -6.26 -10.51 38.29
CA LEU A 153 -7.10 -9.56 39.02
C LEU A 153 -8.50 -10.14 39.21
N ARG A 154 -8.93 -10.24 40.46
CA ARG A 154 -10.25 -10.75 40.83
C ARG A 154 -11.12 -9.62 41.37
N SER A 155 -12.35 -9.54 40.86
CA SER A 155 -13.41 -8.66 41.34
C SER A 155 -13.85 -9.04 42.75
N LEU A 156 -13.95 -8.06 43.65
CA LEU A 156 -14.56 -8.23 44.97
C LEU A 156 -16.09 -8.36 44.90
N HIS A 157 -16.72 -7.96 43.79
CA HIS A 157 -18.16 -7.92 43.64
C HIS A 157 -18.73 -9.12 42.88
N SER A 158 -18.18 -9.41 41.70
CA SER A 158 -18.67 -10.49 40.82
C SER A 158 -17.88 -11.79 40.96
N GLY A 159 -16.68 -11.74 41.55
CA GLY A 159 -15.74 -12.87 41.58
C GLY A 159 -15.08 -13.15 40.22
N GLU A 160 -15.41 -12.39 39.18
CA GLU A 160 -14.77 -12.48 37.86
C GLU A 160 -13.26 -12.26 37.97
N VAL A 161 -12.50 -13.03 37.18
CA VAL A 161 -11.03 -12.98 37.18
C VAL A 161 -10.55 -12.66 35.77
N ILE A 162 -9.67 -11.67 35.65
CA ILE A 162 -8.95 -11.34 34.41
C ILE A 162 -7.46 -11.51 34.62
N GLU A 163 -6.77 -12.09 33.64
CA GLU A 163 -5.31 -12.20 33.65
C GLU A 163 -4.70 -11.17 32.70
N ILE A 164 -3.71 -10.42 33.18
CA ILE A 164 -3.12 -9.31 32.44
C ILE A 164 -1.59 -9.34 32.53
N LEU A 165 -0.93 -8.63 31.62
CA LEU A 165 0.50 -8.33 31.68
C LEU A 165 0.69 -6.89 32.14
N ALA A 166 1.49 -6.69 33.19
CA ALA A 166 1.76 -5.37 33.77
C ALA A 166 3.27 -5.09 33.83
N ILE A 167 3.66 -3.86 33.50
CA ILE A 167 5.05 -3.40 33.57
C ILE A 167 5.37 -3.00 35.01
N VAL A 168 6.47 -3.51 35.56
CA VAL A 168 6.90 -3.24 36.92
C VAL A 168 7.56 -1.88 37.01
N VAL A 169 7.04 -1.00 37.87
CA VAL A 169 7.58 0.33 38.15
C VAL A 169 7.78 0.51 39.66
N PRO A 170 8.75 1.33 40.10
CA PRO A 170 9.00 1.54 41.52
C PRO A 170 7.82 2.23 42.22
N GLU A 171 7.20 3.21 41.53
CA GLU A 171 6.13 4.04 42.06
C GLU A 171 5.13 4.36 40.93
N ILE A 172 3.84 4.48 41.26
CA ILE A 172 2.79 4.87 40.30
C ILE A 172 2.38 6.34 40.49
N CYS A 173 2.13 6.76 41.73
CA CYS A 173 1.77 8.15 42.05
C CYS A 173 2.22 8.53 43.47
N PHE A 174 2.72 9.75 43.65
CA PHE A 174 3.22 10.27 44.94
C PHE A 174 2.13 10.87 45.85
N THR A 175 0.86 10.90 45.41
CA THR A 175 -0.22 11.59 46.12
C THR A 175 -1.32 10.61 46.50
N ALA A 176 -1.71 10.61 47.78
CA ALA A 176 -2.89 9.93 48.26
C ALA A 176 -4.15 10.61 47.70
N PHE A 177 -4.99 9.85 47.00
CA PHE A 177 -6.29 10.34 46.56
C PHE A 177 -7.21 10.43 47.78
N GLN A 178 -7.74 11.63 48.04
CA GLN A 178 -8.69 11.82 49.13
C GLN A 178 -9.96 11.00 48.91
N TYR A 179 -10.56 10.61 50.04
CA TYR A 179 -11.80 9.87 50.08
C TYR A 179 -12.96 10.75 49.64
N VAL A 180 -13.82 10.21 48.78
CA VAL A 180 -15.18 10.73 48.65
C VAL A 180 -15.90 10.45 49.95
N HIS A 181 -16.00 11.44 50.83
CA HIS A 181 -16.89 11.39 51.96
C HIS A 181 -18.33 11.28 51.42
N SER A 182 -18.95 10.12 51.66
CA SER A 182 -20.39 9.87 51.56
C SER A 182 -21.16 10.81 50.65
N ILE A 183 -20.89 10.78 49.33
CA ILE A 183 -21.96 11.17 48.40
C ILE A 183 -23.00 10.06 48.56
N GLU A 184 -24.24 10.44 48.85
CA GLU A 184 -25.41 9.57 48.98
C GLU A 184 -25.65 8.78 47.67
N LEU A 185 -24.79 7.81 47.37
CA LEU A 185 -24.83 6.94 46.20
C LEU A 185 -25.65 5.67 46.48
N ASP A 186 -26.02 5.45 47.75
CA ASP A 186 -27.04 4.48 48.14
C ASP A 186 -28.40 4.76 47.47
N ILE A 187 -28.65 6.02 47.05
CA ILE A 187 -29.89 6.44 46.38
C ILE A 187 -29.98 5.91 44.92
N LEU A 188 -28.84 5.52 44.31
CA LEU A 188 -28.78 5.09 42.90
C LEU A 188 -28.71 3.56 42.71
N GLY A 189 -28.65 2.79 43.80
CA GLY A 189 -28.57 1.32 43.75
C GLY A 189 -27.30 0.80 43.05
N LEU A 190 -26.24 1.60 43.01
CA LEU A 190 -24.98 1.27 42.34
C LEU A 190 -23.96 0.71 43.33
N LYS A 191 -23.42 -0.48 43.04
CA LYS A 191 -22.31 -1.04 43.81
C LYS A 191 -20.99 -0.50 43.27
N LEU A 192 -20.38 0.43 44.00
CA LEU A 192 -19.10 1.03 43.62
C LEU A 192 -17.97 0.00 43.69
N ALA A 193 -17.09 0.03 42.69
CA ALA A 193 -15.93 -0.86 42.58
C ALA A 193 -14.81 -0.52 43.58
N ASP A 194 -14.72 0.73 44.01
CA ASP A 194 -13.72 1.16 44.99
C ASP A 194 -14.32 1.15 46.39
N THR A 195 -14.03 0.10 47.16
CA THR A 195 -14.48 -0.05 48.54
C THR A 195 -13.48 0.51 49.56
N SER A 196 -12.46 1.26 49.11
CA SER A 196 -11.41 1.77 50.00
C SER A 196 -11.98 2.65 51.13
N TYR A 197 -13.12 3.31 50.91
CA TYR A 197 -13.83 4.13 51.89
C TYR A 197 -14.28 3.38 53.16
N LEU A 198 -14.29 2.05 53.14
CA LEU A 198 -14.68 1.23 54.30
C LEU A 198 -13.53 0.94 55.27
N ASN A 199 -12.28 1.16 54.87
CA ASN A 199 -11.09 0.87 55.67
C ASN A 199 -10.32 2.17 55.93
N GLU A 200 -10.14 2.57 57.20
CA GLU A 200 -9.48 3.83 57.61
C GLU A 200 -7.99 3.95 57.25
N THR A 201 -7.41 2.95 56.58
CA THR A 201 -6.02 2.98 56.12
C THR A 201 -5.93 3.51 54.69
N GLU A 202 -5.17 4.58 54.48
CA GLU A 202 -4.86 5.14 53.17
C GLU A 202 -4.25 4.08 52.24
N PHE A 203 -5.06 3.53 51.32
CA PHE A 203 -4.57 2.62 50.29
C PHE A 203 -4.06 3.43 49.10
N GLU A 204 -2.74 3.49 48.99
CA GLU A 204 -2.03 3.98 47.82
C GLU A 204 -2.42 3.17 46.57
N ILE A 205 -2.39 3.80 45.38
CA ILE A 205 -2.64 3.11 44.11
C ILE A 205 -1.48 2.16 43.82
N GLY A 206 -1.80 0.88 43.76
CA GLY A 206 -0.83 -0.17 43.50
C GLY A 206 -0.70 -0.58 42.04
N MET A 207 -1.72 -0.29 41.21
CA MET A 207 -1.68 -0.57 39.76
C MET A 207 -2.41 0.51 38.96
N LEU A 208 -1.89 0.79 37.76
CA LEU A 208 -2.52 1.64 36.76
C LEU A 208 -2.89 0.77 35.56
N ILE A 209 -4.16 0.74 35.18
CA ILE A 209 -4.63 0.06 33.98
C ILE A 209 -4.65 1.08 32.84
N GLY A 210 -3.85 0.80 31.81
CA GLY A 210 -3.77 1.61 30.60
C GLY A 210 -4.78 1.19 29.53
N ALA A 211 -4.84 1.97 28.46
CA ALA A 211 -5.67 1.74 27.27
C ALA A 211 -5.44 0.38 26.60
N ASP A 212 -4.29 -0.28 26.85
CA ASP A 212 -4.00 -1.63 26.37
C ASP A 212 -4.96 -2.70 26.92
N ILE A 213 -5.48 -2.51 28.13
CA ILE A 213 -6.41 -3.44 28.79
C ILE A 213 -7.73 -2.77 29.20
N TYR A 214 -7.78 -1.44 29.27
CA TYR A 214 -8.93 -0.65 29.76
C TYR A 214 -10.29 -1.14 29.22
N TRP A 215 -10.43 -1.30 27.90
CA TRP A 215 -11.69 -1.73 27.28
C TRP A 215 -12.02 -3.21 27.45
N SER A 216 -11.11 -4.02 27.99
CA SER A 216 -11.40 -5.40 28.42
C SER A 216 -12.02 -5.45 29.82
N ILE A 217 -11.93 -4.35 30.58
CA ILE A 217 -12.42 -4.22 31.97
C ILE A 217 -13.75 -3.46 32.00
N VAL A 218 -13.91 -2.45 31.14
CA VAL A 218 -15.14 -1.65 31.00
C VAL A 218 -16.23 -2.45 30.28
N LYS A 219 -17.46 -2.40 30.81
CA LYS A 219 -18.67 -3.01 30.23
C LYS A 219 -19.46 -1.99 29.42
N ASP A 220 -20.49 -2.43 28.70
CA ASP A 220 -21.27 -1.60 27.77
C ASP A 220 -22.24 -0.60 28.44
N ASP A 221 -22.37 -0.62 29.77
CA ASP A 221 -23.32 0.24 30.51
C ASP A 221 -22.63 1.42 31.20
N PHE A 222 -23.28 2.58 31.15
CA PHE A 222 -22.85 3.78 31.86
C PHE A 222 -24.06 4.64 32.26
N LYS A 223 -23.97 5.28 33.42
CA LYS A 223 -25.01 6.17 33.94
C LYS A 223 -24.45 7.55 34.17
N ARG A 224 -25.05 8.54 33.52
CA ARG A 224 -24.72 9.94 33.75
C ARG A 224 -25.47 10.43 35.01
N ILE A 225 -24.72 10.69 36.08
CA ILE A 225 -25.27 11.12 37.38
C ILE A 225 -25.55 12.63 37.33
N THR A 226 -24.60 13.42 36.82
CA THR A 226 -24.76 14.85 36.54
C THR A 226 -24.27 15.16 35.13
N ASP A 227 -24.41 16.41 34.66
CA ASP A 227 -23.90 16.81 33.34
C ASP A 227 -22.43 16.43 33.13
N ASN A 228 -21.62 16.43 34.19
CA ASN A 228 -20.18 16.19 34.15
C ASN A 228 -19.71 14.94 34.94
N LEU A 229 -20.56 14.31 35.77
CA LEU A 229 -20.23 13.10 36.55
C LEU A 229 -20.88 11.86 35.92
N VAL A 230 -20.07 10.84 35.62
CA VAL A 230 -20.51 9.58 35.00
C VAL A 230 -20.07 8.39 35.84
N ALA A 231 -20.98 7.44 36.02
CA ALA A 231 -20.70 6.10 36.51
C ALA A 231 -20.53 5.14 35.33
N ILE A 232 -19.46 4.36 35.32
CA ILE A 232 -19.15 3.41 34.24
C ILE A 232 -19.12 2.01 34.84
N ASP A 233 -19.87 1.08 34.24
CA ASP A 233 -19.89 -0.32 34.67
C ASP A 233 -18.60 -1.02 34.23
N THR A 234 -18.04 -1.84 35.12
CA THR A 234 -16.81 -2.59 34.87
C THR A 234 -16.92 -4.00 35.45
N ILE A 235 -16.01 -4.90 35.07
CA ILE A 235 -15.91 -6.23 35.71
C ILE A 235 -15.68 -6.15 37.23
N PHE A 236 -15.17 -5.03 37.74
CA PHE A 236 -14.93 -4.81 39.16
C PHE A 236 -16.09 -4.09 39.88
N GLY A 237 -17.15 -3.71 39.17
CA GLY A 237 -18.25 -2.89 39.70
C GLY A 237 -18.28 -1.50 39.08
N TRP A 238 -19.14 -0.63 39.61
CA TRP A 238 -19.33 0.72 39.08
C TRP A 238 -18.18 1.65 39.48
N THR A 239 -17.52 2.28 38.51
CA THR A 239 -16.48 3.30 38.73
C THR A 239 -17.05 4.69 38.45
N LEU A 240 -16.51 5.73 39.09
CA LEU A 240 -16.97 7.12 38.90
C LEU A 240 -15.89 7.95 38.22
N GLN A 241 -16.30 8.86 37.34
CA GLN A 241 -15.42 9.81 36.68
C GLN A 241 -16.10 11.17 36.49
N GLY A 242 -15.41 12.24 36.87
CA GLY A 242 -15.85 13.61 36.65
C GLY A 242 -15.79 14.49 37.90
N PRO A 243 -16.01 15.82 37.75
CA PRO A 243 -15.94 16.77 38.84
C PRO A 243 -17.09 16.59 39.84
N ILE A 244 -16.78 16.80 41.12
CA ILE A 244 -17.72 16.90 42.23
C ILE A 244 -17.59 18.26 42.91
N SER A 245 -18.73 18.82 43.33
CA SER A 245 -18.75 20.08 44.08
C SER A 245 -18.65 19.77 45.57
N THR A 246 -17.43 19.83 46.13
CA THR A 246 -17.22 19.72 47.57
C THR A 246 -17.15 21.12 48.18
N GLN A 247 -18.00 21.39 49.19
CA GLN A 247 -17.82 22.56 50.06
C GLN A 247 -16.71 22.24 51.07
N GLY A 248 -15.47 22.22 50.61
CA GLY A 248 -14.31 21.94 51.45
C GLY A 248 -13.01 22.37 50.80
N THR A 249 -12.14 23.02 51.57
CA THR A 249 -10.78 23.39 51.14
C THR A 249 -9.87 22.17 51.16
N SER A 250 -9.67 21.53 50.01
CA SER A 250 -8.47 20.70 49.78
C SER A 250 -7.96 20.87 48.36
N VAL A 251 -6.65 21.04 48.23
CA VAL A 251 -5.95 21.19 46.95
C VAL A 251 -5.29 19.85 46.64
N THR A 252 -5.80 19.13 45.64
CA THR A 252 -5.05 18.04 44.99
C THR A 252 -5.25 18.11 43.48
N SER A 253 -4.39 18.87 42.81
CA SER A 253 -4.23 18.76 41.35
C SER A 253 -3.37 17.54 41.05
N THR A 254 -3.98 16.42 40.65
CA THR A 254 -3.24 15.26 40.13
C THR A 254 -3.50 15.15 38.63
N ASN A 255 -2.44 15.34 37.85
CA ASN A 255 -2.45 15.01 36.43
C ASN A 255 -1.67 13.71 36.26
N LEU A 256 -2.33 12.65 35.78
CA LEU A 256 -1.71 11.40 35.34
C LEU A 256 -1.89 11.33 33.82
N ASN A 257 -0.81 11.56 33.08
CA ASN A 257 -0.71 11.21 31.66
C ASN A 257 0.63 10.51 31.51
N VAL A 258 0.59 9.19 31.29
CA VAL A 258 1.78 8.38 31.08
C VAL A 258 1.87 8.00 29.61
N GLY A 259 2.73 8.72 28.87
CA GLY A 259 3.10 8.35 27.51
C GLY A 259 4.21 7.30 27.53
N VAL A 260 4.08 6.23 26.76
CA VAL A 260 5.13 5.21 26.60
C VAL A 260 5.57 5.17 25.15
N ILE A 261 6.79 5.61 24.91
CA ILE A 261 7.40 5.45 23.59
C ILE A 261 8.20 4.14 23.61
N GLU A 262 7.69 3.13 22.92
CA GLU A 262 8.52 2.01 22.48
C GLU A 262 9.53 2.57 21.49
N ASP A 263 10.82 2.35 21.78
CA ASP A 263 11.90 2.85 20.93
C ASP A 263 12.07 1.99 19.68
N ASN A 264 11.04 2.03 18.84
CA ASN A 264 11.10 1.72 17.42
C ASN A 264 11.13 3.05 16.63
N SER A 265 11.49 4.18 17.25
CA SER A 265 10.98 5.50 16.88
C SER A 265 11.53 6.09 15.57
N LEU A 266 12.70 5.63 15.09
CA LEU A 266 13.17 6.00 13.75
C LEU A 266 12.61 5.08 12.66
N GLU A 267 12.48 3.78 12.94
CA GLU A 267 11.91 2.80 12.01
C GLU A 267 10.41 2.99 11.89
N SER A 268 9.67 3.17 12.98
CA SER A 268 8.21 3.33 13.06
C SER A 268 7.66 4.57 12.34
N LEU A 269 8.38 5.70 12.33
CA LEU A 269 7.93 6.87 11.55
C LEU A 269 8.19 6.69 10.05
N VAL A 270 9.31 6.08 9.69
CA VAL A 270 9.60 5.70 8.31
C VAL A 270 8.62 4.63 7.83
N ASP A 271 8.30 3.67 8.69
CA ASP A 271 7.41 2.54 8.45
C ASP A 271 5.93 2.98 8.47
N ARG A 272 5.54 3.98 9.28
CA ARG A 272 4.20 4.58 9.20
C ARG A 272 4.04 5.48 7.98
N ILE A 273 5.08 6.18 7.53
CA ILE A 273 5.07 6.93 6.26
C ILE A 273 5.18 5.98 5.06
N GLU A 274 5.90 4.86 5.17
CA GLU A 274 5.89 3.80 4.17
C GLU A 274 4.49 3.17 4.13
N ARG A 275 3.91 2.70 5.24
CA ARG A 275 2.54 2.14 5.29
C ARG A 275 1.43 3.09 4.87
N LEU A 276 1.55 4.41 5.06
CA LEU A 276 0.55 5.37 4.58
C LEU A 276 0.55 5.56 3.05
N TRP A 277 1.62 5.11 2.36
CA TRP A 277 1.84 5.31 0.93
C TRP A 277 2.12 4.00 0.16
N VAL A 278 2.38 2.91 0.90
CA VAL A 278 2.35 1.49 0.48
C VAL A 278 0.90 0.99 0.54
N VAL A 279 -0.04 1.81 0.06
CA VAL A 279 -1.43 1.37 -0.09
C VAL A 279 -1.56 0.34 -1.23
N ASP A 280 -0.52 0.18 -2.06
CA ASP A 280 -0.49 -0.76 -3.19
C ASP A 280 0.49 -1.96 -3.06
N ASP A 281 1.33 -2.07 -2.01
CA ASP A 281 2.29 -3.20 -1.86
C ASP A 281 2.37 -3.73 -0.41
N ILE A 282 1.27 -4.28 0.10
CA ILE A 282 1.27 -5.03 1.37
C ILE A 282 1.79 -6.44 1.10
N THR A 283 3.12 -6.62 1.01
CA THR A 283 3.75 -7.94 1.06
C THR A 283 4.57 -8.08 2.34
N SER A 284 3.88 -8.26 3.47
CA SER A 284 4.46 -8.80 4.71
C SER A 284 4.16 -10.29 4.79
N ASN A 285 5.07 -11.07 5.39
CA ASN A 285 5.05 -12.56 5.45
C ASN A 285 3.73 -13.22 5.88
N HIS A 286 2.80 -12.50 6.52
CA HIS A 286 1.46 -12.99 6.83
C HIS A 286 0.55 -13.22 5.60
N HIS A 287 0.84 -12.60 4.45
CA HIS A 287 0.07 -12.82 3.22
C HIS A 287 0.58 -13.99 2.37
N LYS A 288 1.82 -14.47 2.54
CA LYS A 288 2.35 -15.56 1.70
C LYS A 288 1.50 -16.83 1.85
N LEU A 289 1.16 -17.18 3.10
CA LEU A 289 0.23 -18.26 3.43
C LEU A 289 -1.19 -18.05 2.84
N GLN A 290 -1.68 -16.81 2.74
CA GLN A 290 -2.99 -16.52 2.13
C GLN A 290 -2.95 -16.55 0.60
N VAL A 291 -1.82 -16.20 -0.02
CA VAL A 291 -1.63 -16.23 -1.47
C VAL A 291 -1.60 -17.66 -1.98
N ASP A 292 -0.84 -18.53 -1.30
CA ASP A 292 -0.73 -19.94 -1.66
C ASP A 292 -2.10 -20.63 -1.57
N ASP A 293 -2.88 -20.35 -0.51
CA ASP A 293 -4.27 -20.81 -0.37
C ASP A 293 -5.16 -20.39 -1.55
N ILE A 294 -5.00 -19.16 -2.05
CA ILE A 294 -5.79 -18.66 -3.20
C ILE A 294 -5.36 -19.38 -4.48
N ILE A 295 -4.05 -19.53 -4.71
CA ILE A 295 -3.51 -20.26 -5.87
C ILE A 295 -4.01 -21.70 -5.84
N GLU A 296 -3.95 -22.38 -4.69
CA GLU A 296 -4.43 -23.76 -4.54
C GLU A 296 -5.92 -23.91 -4.83
N LYS A 297 -6.75 -22.98 -4.33
CA LYS A 297 -8.20 -23.02 -4.54
C LYS A 297 -8.61 -22.69 -5.98
N GLN A 298 -7.92 -21.76 -6.62
CA GLN A 298 -8.36 -21.17 -7.90
C GLN A 298 -7.68 -21.79 -9.12
N ILE A 299 -6.50 -22.40 -8.94
CA ILE A 299 -5.67 -22.93 -10.02
C ILE A 299 -5.42 -24.43 -9.79
N ARG A 300 -5.81 -25.26 -10.76
CA ARG A 300 -5.67 -26.72 -10.70
C ARG A 300 -5.03 -27.26 -11.96
N LYS A 301 -4.20 -28.29 -11.83
CA LYS A 301 -3.64 -28.99 -12.99
C LYS A 301 -4.70 -29.91 -13.58
N ASN A 302 -4.98 -29.77 -14.86
CA ASN A 302 -5.91 -30.58 -15.64
C ASN A 302 -5.15 -31.19 -16.83
N GLY A 303 -4.71 -32.44 -16.69
CA GLY A 303 -3.84 -33.09 -17.68
C GLY A 303 -2.50 -32.35 -17.81
N THR A 304 -2.20 -31.84 -19.01
CA THR A 304 -0.93 -31.14 -19.31
C THR A 304 -1.00 -29.63 -19.14
N ARG A 305 -2.16 -29.08 -18.74
CA ARG A 305 -2.39 -27.62 -18.58
C ARG A 305 -2.91 -27.30 -17.20
N TYR A 306 -2.83 -26.02 -16.82
CA TYR A 306 -3.47 -25.51 -15.61
C TYR A 306 -4.81 -24.86 -15.98
N GLU A 307 -5.85 -25.15 -15.20
CA GLU A 307 -7.17 -24.55 -15.27
C GLU A 307 -7.31 -23.50 -14.15
N ALA A 308 -7.81 -22.32 -14.50
CA ALA A 308 -8.05 -21.21 -13.58
C ALA A 308 -9.54 -20.83 -13.54
N SER A 309 -10.06 -20.61 -12.34
CA SER A 309 -11.39 -20.02 -12.10
C SER A 309 -11.30 -18.50 -11.96
N LEU A 310 -12.30 -17.77 -12.45
CA LEU A 310 -12.31 -16.30 -12.32
C LEU A 310 -12.47 -15.86 -10.86
N LEU A 311 -11.71 -14.83 -10.50
CA LEU A 311 -11.76 -14.19 -9.18
C LEU A 311 -12.92 -13.19 -9.08
N TRP A 312 -14.13 -13.70 -8.84
CA TRP A 312 -15.32 -12.88 -8.63
C TRP A 312 -15.22 -12.08 -7.32
N ARG A 313 -15.62 -10.80 -7.33
CA ARG A 313 -15.65 -9.97 -6.11
C ARG A 313 -16.70 -10.43 -5.11
N ASN A 314 -17.89 -10.79 -5.60
CA ASN A 314 -18.96 -11.38 -4.80
C ASN A 314 -19.54 -12.57 -5.56
N ASP A 315 -19.81 -13.66 -4.84
CA ASP A 315 -20.44 -14.86 -5.41
C ASP A 315 -21.87 -14.61 -5.91
N GLU A 316 -22.51 -13.53 -5.45
CA GLU A 316 -23.85 -13.09 -5.88
C GLU A 316 -23.84 -12.08 -7.04
N CYS A 317 -22.67 -11.69 -7.58
CA CYS A 317 -22.62 -10.73 -8.68
C CYS A 317 -23.40 -11.26 -9.90
N THR A 318 -24.45 -10.56 -10.32
CA THR A 318 -25.10 -10.78 -11.61
C THR A 318 -24.42 -9.90 -12.65
N ILE A 319 -24.11 -10.47 -13.81
CA ILE A 319 -23.66 -9.70 -14.97
C ILE A 319 -24.82 -9.64 -15.96
N ASP A 320 -25.29 -8.43 -16.22
CA ASP A 320 -26.37 -8.22 -17.17
C ASP A 320 -25.90 -8.57 -18.58
N ASN A 321 -26.74 -9.32 -19.30
CA ASN A 321 -26.41 -9.78 -20.64
C ASN A 321 -26.22 -8.58 -21.61
N ASN A 322 -24.98 -8.35 -22.05
CA ASN A 322 -24.62 -7.25 -22.95
C ASN A 322 -24.78 -7.61 -24.45
N ARG A 323 -25.40 -8.76 -24.78
CA ARG A 323 -25.55 -9.31 -26.14
C ARG A 323 -25.94 -8.27 -27.18
N GLY A 324 -27.02 -7.52 -26.96
CA GLY A 324 -27.54 -6.55 -27.93
C GLY A 324 -26.55 -5.43 -28.24
N GLY A 325 -25.87 -4.91 -27.21
CA GLY A 325 -24.83 -3.90 -27.36
C GLY A 325 -23.59 -4.43 -28.08
N ALA A 326 -23.13 -5.62 -27.65
CA ALA A 326 -21.97 -6.28 -28.24
C ALA A 326 -22.19 -6.66 -29.71
N LEU A 327 -23.36 -7.20 -30.08
CA LEU A 327 -23.71 -7.55 -31.45
C LEU A 327 -23.79 -6.32 -32.36
N LYS A 328 -24.42 -5.23 -31.89
CA LYS A 328 -24.47 -3.95 -32.63
C LYS A 328 -23.08 -3.32 -32.78
N GLY A 329 -22.20 -3.51 -31.79
CA GLY A 329 -20.79 -3.12 -31.86
C GLY A 329 -20.03 -3.95 -32.90
N PHE A 330 -20.17 -5.28 -32.83
CA PHE A 330 -19.53 -6.21 -33.76
C PHE A 330 -19.92 -5.97 -35.21
N ARG A 331 -21.21 -5.81 -35.53
CA ARG A 331 -21.66 -5.47 -36.90
C ARG A 331 -21.02 -4.20 -37.43
N ARG A 332 -20.88 -3.17 -36.59
CA ARG A 332 -20.20 -1.92 -36.99
C ARG A 332 -18.71 -2.14 -37.25
N SER A 333 -18.04 -2.91 -36.39
CA SER A 333 -16.64 -3.29 -36.61
C SER A 333 -16.47 -4.11 -37.89
N LEU A 334 -17.40 -5.02 -38.18
CA LEU A 334 -17.38 -5.88 -39.37
C LEU A 334 -17.52 -5.08 -40.66
N VAL A 335 -18.45 -4.11 -40.71
CA VAL A 335 -18.57 -3.18 -41.85
C VAL A 335 -17.24 -2.47 -42.10
N LYS A 336 -16.61 -1.95 -41.05
CA LYS A 336 -15.31 -1.27 -41.18
C LYS A 336 -14.19 -2.22 -41.60
N LEU A 337 -14.19 -3.47 -41.12
CA LEU A 337 -13.19 -4.46 -41.52
C LEU A 337 -13.37 -4.92 -42.97
N SER A 338 -14.61 -4.94 -43.47
CA SER A 338 -14.90 -5.30 -44.86
C SER A 338 -14.38 -4.29 -45.90
N GLU A 339 -14.01 -3.08 -45.46
CA GLU A 339 -13.34 -2.08 -46.31
C GLU A 339 -11.93 -2.53 -46.74
N ASP A 340 -11.30 -3.44 -45.99
CA ASP A 340 -9.98 -3.99 -46.26
C ASP A 340 -10.04 -5.54 -46.22
N PRO A 341 -10.31 -6.19 -47.37
CA PRO A 341 -10.52 -7.64 -47.43
C PRO A 341 -9.31 -8.46 -46.96
N GLU A 342 -8.09 -7.94 -47.13
CA GLU A 342 -6.87 -8.64 -46.74
C GLU A 342 -6.71 -8.66 -45.22
N LYS A 343 -6.95 -7.52 -44.57
CA LYS A 343 -7.00 -7.44 -43.10
C LYS A 343 -8.10 -8.31 -42.51
N LEU A 344 -9.27 -8.35 -43.15
CA LEU A 344 -10.36 -9.23 -42.72
C LEU A 344 -9.99 -10.71 -42.84
N ARG A 345 -9.32 -11.11 -43.94
CA ARG A 345 -8.83 -12.49 -44.15
C ARG A 345 -7.82 -12.90 -43.07
N GLN A 346 -6.83 -12.06 -42.80
CA GLN A 346 -5.84 -12.30 -41.73
C GLN A 346 -6.51 -12.41 -40.35
N TYR A 347 -7.57 -11.64 -40.11
CA TYR A 347 -8.31 -11.73 -38.86
C TYR A 347 -9.08 -13.06 -38.77
N ASP A 348 -9.78 -13.45 -39.83
CA ASP A 348 -10.50 -14.73 -39.90
C ASP A 348 -9.57 -15.94 -39.75
N GLU A 349 -8.39 -15.92 -40.35
CA GLU A 349 -7.36 -16.96 -40.20
C GLU A 349 -6.99 -17.18 -38.73
N ILE A 350 -6.76 -16.11 -37.95
CA ILE A 350 -6.44 -16.21 -36.52
C ILE A 350 -7.63 -16.78 -35.74
N ILE A 351 -8.86 -16.40 -36.08
CA ILE A 351 -10.06 -16.92 -35.41
C ILE A 351 -10.23 -18.42 -35.70
N ARG A 352 -10.03 -18.84 -36.96
CA ARG A 352 -10.06 -20.25 -37.36
C ARG A 352 -8.97 -21.06 -36.67
N GLU A 353 -7.76 -20.50 -36.56
CA GLU A 353 -6.64 -21.12 -35.83
C GLU A 353 -7.00 -21.31 -34.34
N MET A 354 -7.66 -20.33 -33.71
CA MET A 354 -8.13 -20.47 -32.33
C MET A 354 -9.17 -21.57 -32.17
N ILE A 355 -10.05 -21.76 -33.16
CA ILE A 355 -11.05 -22.85 -33.16
C ILE A 355 -10.35 -24.20 -33.34
N SER A 356 -9.48 -24.34 -34.34
CA SER A 356 -8.81 -25.61 -34.64
C SER A 356 -7.84 -26.05 -33.54
N SER A 357 -7.24 -25.10 -32.82
CA SER A 357 -6.36 -25.37 -31.66
C SER A 357 -7.12 -25.58 -30.34
N GLY A 358 -8.45 -25.49 -30.34
CA GLY A 358 -9.28 -25.64 -29.15
C GLY A 358 -9.20 -24.47 -28.16
N VAL A 359 -8.57 -23.36 -28.55
CA VAL A 359 -8.50 -22.11 -27.76
C VAL A 359 -9.89 -21.46 -27.65
N ALA A 360 -10.69 -21.56 -28.71
CA ALA A 360 -12.07 -21.14 -28.75
C ALA A 360 -12.95 -22.26 -29.33
N GLU A 361 -14.24 -22.25 -29.02
CA GLU A 361 -15.22 -23.20 -29.55
C GLU A 361 -16.49 -22.49 -30.01
N ILE A 362 -17.17 -23.07 -30.99
CA ILE A 362 -18.52 -22.64 -31.40
C ILE A 362 -19.49 -23.10 -30.32
N CYS A 363 -20.39 -22.22 -29.89
CA CYS A 363 -21.39 -22.57 -28.89
C CYS A 363 -22.81 -22.20 -29.33
N ASP A 364 -23.76 -23.05 -28.95
CA ASP A 364 -25.18 -22.87 -29.25
C ASP A 364 -25.84 -21.91 -28.26
N GLU A 365 -26.88 -21.22 -28.75
CA GLU A 365 -27.62 -20.16 -28.04
C GLU A 365 -28.53 -20.64 -26.91
N ALA A 366 -28.49 -21.92 -26.49
CA ALA A 366 -29.37 -22.41 -25.42
C ALA A 366 -29.02 -21.77 -24.06
N GLU A 367 -29.53 -20.56 -23.84
CA GLU A 367 -29.42 -19.80 -22.60
C GLU A 367 -30.29 -20.48 -21.54
N LYS A 368 -29.66 -21.06 -20.50
CA LYS A 368 -30.39 -21.34 -19.28
C LYS A 368 -30.66 -20.01 -18.59
N THR A 369 -31.92 -19.70 -18.34
CA THR A 369 -32.31 -18.59 -17.47
C THR A 369 -31.55 -18.71 -16.14
N ASN A 370 -30.83 -17.64 -15.75
CA ASN A 370 -30.00 -17.47 -14.53
C ASN A 370 -28.48 -17.71 -14.63
N GLU A 371 -27.88 -17.92 -15.81
CA GLU A 371 -26.42 -18.05 -15.93
C GLU A 371 -25.71 -16.74 -16.32
N ARG A 372 -24.54 -16.46 -15.71
CA ARG A 372 -23.68 -15.32 -16.05
C ARG A 372 -23.21 -15.44 -17.50
N THR A 373 -23.63 -14.52 -18.35
CA THR A 373 -23.25 -14.50 -19.77
C THR A 373 -22.77 -13.11 -20.16
N TYR A 374 -21.62 -13.05 -20.85
CA TYR A 374 -21.04 -11.80 -21.29
C TYR A 374 -20.30 -11.97 -22.62
N PHE A 375 -20.54 -11.01 -23.51
CA PHE A 375 -19.99 -10.95 -24.85
C PHE A 375 -18.89 -9.89 -24.89
N MET A 376 -17.63 -10.31 -24.90
CA MET A 376 -16.48 -9.43 -24.98
C MET A 376 -16.36 -8.81 -26.38
N PRO A 377 -16.40 -7.48 -26.51
CA PRO A 377 -16.01 -6.84 -27.75
C PRO A 377 -14.53 -7.12 -28.05
N HIS A 378 -14.22 -7.29 -29.33
CA HIS A 378 -12.85 -7.52 -29.78
C HIS A 378 -12.50 -6.65 -30.97
N ARG A 379 -11.20 -6.51 -31.21
CA ARG A 379 -10.65 -5.85 -32.40
C ARG A 379 -9.27 -6.39 -32.75
N PRO A 380 -8.90 -6.37 -34.04
CA PRO A 380 -7.54 -6.65 -34.44
C PRO A 380 -6.63 -5.45 -34.17
N VAL A 381 -5.39 -5.72 -33.78
CA VAL A 381 -4.29 -4.76 -33.66
C VAL A 381 -3.18 -5.24 -34.58
N TYR A 382 -2.94 -4.47 -35.64
CA TYR A 382 -1.88 -4.72 -36.61
C TYR A 382 -0.59 -4.04 -36.14
N ARG A 383 0.50 -4.80 -36.05
CA ARG A 383 1.84 -4.30 -35.73
C ARG A 383 2.82 -4.89 -36.72
N GLU A 384 3.06 -4.15 -37.80
CA GLU A 384 3.91 -4.57 -38.93
C GLU A 384 5.38 -4.77 -38.52
N GLU A 385 5.83 -4.11 -37.47
CA GLU A 385 7.20 -4.16 -36.93
C GLU A 385 7.52 -5.43 -36.10
N ARG A 386 6.55 -6.31 -35.81
CA ARG A 386 6.81 -7.53 -35.02
C ARG A 386 7.35 -8.65 -35.91
N GLU A 387 8.42 -9.30 -35.43
CA GLU A 387 8.98 -10.52 -36.02
C GLU A 387 7.97 -11.69 -36.07
N THR A 388 7.11 -11.81 -35.06
CA THR A 388 6.07 -12.86 -35.02
C THR A 388 4.65 -12.29 -34.88
N THR A 389 3.77 -12.81 -35.74
CA THR A 389 2.33 -12.52 -35.90
C THR A 389 2.02 -11.02 -36.00
N LYS A 390 1.93 -10.52 -37.24
CA LYS A 390 1.64 -9.11 -37.57
C LYS A 390 0.27 -8.63 -37.07
N THR A 391 -0.63 -9.54 -36.72
CA THR A 391 -2.00 -9.25 -36.26
C THR A 391 -2.27 -9.92 -34.92
N ARG A 392 -2.86 -9.19 -33.96
CA ARG A 392 -3.29 -9.73 -32.66
C ARG A 392 -4.72 -9.34 -32.34
N ILE A 393 -5.44 -10.23 -31.67
CA ILE A 393 -6.81 -9.97 -31.23
C ILE A 393 -6.78 -9.41 -29.82
N VAL A 394 -7.45 -8.27 -29.61
CA VAL A 394 -7.59 -7.66 -28.29
C VAL A 394 -9.04 -7.71 -27.87
N PHE A 395 -9.30 -8.42 -26.77
CA PHE A 395 -10.61 -8.45 -26.12
C PHE A 395 -10.73 -7.30 -25.12
N ASN A 396 -11.91 -6.70 -25.04
CA ASN A 396 -12.20 -5.59 -24.15
C ASN A 396 -13.19 -6.00 -23.06
N ALA A 397 -12.68 -6.56 -21.96
CA ALA A 397 -13.48 -6.91 -20.78
C ALA A 397 -13.92 -5.70 -19.94
N SER A 398 -13.47 -4.48 -20.28
CA SER A 398 -13.88 -3.23 -19.64
C SER A 398 -15.06 -2.55 -20.35
N ALA A 399 -15.65 -3.18 -21.37
CA ALA A 399 -16.78 -2.61 -22.09
C ALA A 399 -18.05 -2.58 -21.21
N ARG A 400 -18.64 -1.39 -21.07
CA ARG A 400 -19.90 -1.20 -20.34
C ARG A 400 -21.08 -1.15 -21.31
N SER A 401 -22.23 -1.66 -20.89
CA SER A 401 -23.48 -1.65 -21.67
C SER A 401 -24.60 -1.05 -20.84
N GLY A 402 -25.25 0.02 -21.32
CA GLY A 402 -26.45 0.57 -20.68
C GLY A 402 -26.29 1.10 -19.25
N GLY A 403 -25.05 1.40 -18.81
CA GLY A 403 -24.76 1.83 -17.43
C GLY A 403 -24.38 0.69 -16.49
N ASN A 404 -24.47 -0.57 -16.94
CA ASN A 404 -24.10 -1.75 -16.17
C ASN A 404 -22.57 -1.90 -16.03
N PRO A 405 -22.10 -2.56 -14.96
CA PRO A 405 -20.68 -2.84 -14.75
C PRO A 405 -20.11 -3.68 -15.90
N SER A 406 -18.83 -3.48 -16.20
CA SER A 406 -18.08 -4.34 -17.11
C SER A 406 -17.63 -5.63 -16.41
N LEU A 407 -17.19 -6.63 -17.18
CA LEU A 407 -16.63 -7.86 -16.60
C LEU A 407 -15.46 -7.54 -15.64
N ASN A 408 -14.58 -6.62 -16.04
CA ASN A 408 -13.46 -6.21 -15.22
C ASN A 408 -13.86 -5.49 -13.92
N ASP A 409 -15.01 -4.79 -13.89
CA ASP A 409 -15.52 -4.15 -12.68
C ASP A 409 -15.99 -5.19 -11.63
N LEU A 410 -16.43 -6.37 -12.09
CA LEU A 410 -16.94 -7.46 -11.24
C LEU A 410 -15.85 -8.43 -10.75
N LEU A 411 -14.66 -8.36 -11.35
CA LEU A 411 -13.53 -9.21 -11.03
C LEU A 411 -12.56 -8.51 -10.08
N TRP A 412 -11.98 -9.30 -9.18
CA TRP A 412 -10.82 -8.92 -8.39
C TRP A 412 -9.54 -9.28 -9.16
N SER A 413 -8.49 -8.48 -9.04
CA SER A 413 -7.20 -8.74 -9.71
C SER A 413 -6.43 -9.92 -9.13
N GLY A 414 -6.78 -10.33 -7.91
CA GLY A 414 -5.90 -11.15 -7.09
C GLY A 414 -4.77 -10.31 -6.47
N PRO A 415 -3.96 -10.93 -5.60
CA PRO A 415 -2.74 -10.34 -5.08
C PRO A 415 -1.72 -10.10 -6.20
N ASN A 416 -0.87 -9.08 -6.04
CA ASN A 416 0.21 -8.82 -6.99
C ASN A 416 1.32 -9.87 -6.81
N LEU A 417 1.47 -10.75 -7.79
CA LEU A 417 2.51 -11.80 -7.81
C LEU A 417 3.72 -11.42 -8.67
N LEU A 418 3.72 -10.24 -9.28
CA LEU A 418 4.83 -9.82 -10.13
C LEU A 418 6.06 -9.54 -9.26
N PRO A 419 7.23 -10.09 -9.62
CA PRO A 419 8.47 -9.71 -8.96
C PRO A 419 8.76 -8.22 -9.16
N ASP A 420 9.49 -7.63 -8.22
CA ASP A 420 9.95 -6.25 -8.33
C ASP A 420 10.88 -6.11 -9.55
N ILE A 421 10.50 -5.24 -10.50
CA ILE A 421 11.26 -4.97 -11.72
C ILE A 421 12.69 -4.55 -11.41
N LEU A 422 12.91 -3.73 -10.37
CA LEU A 422 14.24 -3.32 -9.96
C LEU A 422 15.05 -4.52 -9.46
N LYS A 423 14.44 -5.37 -8.61
CA LYS A 423 15.09 -6.62 -8.15
C LYS A 423 15.46 -7.51 -9.34
N MET A 424 14.55 -7.69 -10.30
CA MET A 424 14.82 -8.49 -11.50
C MET A 424 15.97 -7.91 -12.34
N ILE A 425 15.99 -6.59 -12.58
CA ILE A 425 17.08 -5.96 -13.32
C ILE A 425 18.40 -6.10 -12.54
N LEU A 426 18.40 -5.96 -11.22
CA LEU A 426 19.59 -6.16 -10.40
C LEU A 426 20.08 -7.62 -10.47
N ASN A 427 19.19 -8.60 -10.29
CA ASN A 427 19.52 -10.02 -10.42
C ASN A 427 20.09 -10.35 -11.80
N PHE A 428 19.50 -9.81 -12.87
CA PHE A 428 19.98 -9.95 -14.24
C PHE A 428 21.38 -9.36 -14.47
N ARG A 429 21.86 -8.51 -13.56
CA ARG A 429 23.18 -7.88 -13.62
C ARG A 429 24.25 -8.60 -12.78
N LEU A 430 23.86 -9.59 -11.97
CA LEU A 430 24.77 -10.27 -11.04
C LEU A 430 25.59 -11.39 -11.69
N GLY A 431 25.04 -12.09 -12.68
CA GLY A 431 25.72 -13.21 -13.35
C GLY A 431 26.46 -12.81 -14.62
N LYS A 432 27.54 -13.49 -14.96
CA LYS A 432 28.33 -13.22 -16.18
C LYS A 432 27.58 -13.48 -17.51
N HIS A 433 26.72 -14.47 -17.54
CA HIS A 433 25.94 -14.86 -18.71
C HIS A 433 24.48 -14.43 -18.52
N GLY A 434 24.06 -13.38 -19.21
CA GLY A 434 22.67 -12.96 -19.25
C GLY A 434 21.89 -13.85 -20.22
N ILE A 435 20.67 -14.24 -19.84
CA ILE A 435 19.77 -15.05 -20.65
C ILE A 435 18.36 -14.45 -20.59
N THR A 436 17.73 -14.29 -21.75
CA THR A 436 16.31 -13.95 -21.85
C THR A 436 15.57 -14.88 -22.79
N ALA A 437 14.27 -15.10 -22.56
CA ALA A 437 13.39 -15.91 -23.39
C ALA A 437 11.91 -15.53 -23.17
N ASP A 438 10.99 -15.94 -24.06
CA ASP A 438 9.54 -15.74 -23.89
C ASP A 438 8.76 -17.06 -23.86
N ILE A 439 7.73 -17.12 -23.01
CA ILE A 439 6.72 -18.18 -23.06
C ILE A 439 5.74 -17.88 -24.20
N GLU A 440 5.66 -18.80 -25.15
CA GLU A 440 4.78 -18.69 -26.29
C GLU A 440 3.31 -18.62 -25.87
N ARG A 441 2.64 -17.51 -26.21
CA ARG A 441 1.18 -17.30 -26.00
C ARG A 441 0.78 -17.64 -24.56
N ALA A 442 1.58 -17.23 -23.57
CA ALA A 442 1.51 -17.67 -22.17
C ALA A 442 0.08 -17.71 -21.58
N PHE A 443 -0.71 -16.65 -21.73
CA PHE A 443 -2.10 -16.62 -21.23
C PHE A 443 -2.99 -17.73 -21.84
N LEU A 444 -2.81 -18.01 -23.14
CA LEU A 444 -3.57 -19.05 -23.83
C LEU A 444 -3.13 -20.47 -23.44
N GLN A 445 -2.05 -20.61 -22.68
CA GLN A 445 -1.66 -21.91 -22.14
C GLN A 445 -2.49 -22.31 -20.92
N ILE A 446 -3.17 -21.35 -20.28
CA ILE A 446 -4.04 -21.56 -19.11
C ILE A 446 -5.49 -21.76 -19.57
N GLU A 447 -6.11 -22.85 -19.11
CA GLU A 447 -7.53 -23.13 -19.38
C GLU A 447 -8.43 -22.30 -18.46
N LEU A 448 -9.60 -21.89 -18.99
CA LEU A 448 -10.66 -21.32 -18.17
C LEU A 448 -11.56 -22.43 -17.64
N ALA A 449 -11.89 -22.35 -16.35
CA ALA A 449 -12.87 -23.22 -15.72
C ALA A 449 -14.21 -23.19 -16.49
N GLN A 450 -14.80 -24.36 -16.73
CA GLN A 450 -16.01 -24.51 -17.57
C GLN A 450 -17.14 -23.55 -17.17
N LYS A 451 -17.33 -23.31 -15.87
CA LYS A 451 -18.35 -22.41 -15.30
C LYS A 451 -18.17 -20.95 -15.73
N ASP A 452 -16.95 -20.52 -16.02
CA ASP A 452 -16.57 -19.12 -16.28
C ASP A 452 -16.42 -18.82 -17.77
N ARG A 453 -16.41 -19.82 -18.64
CA ARG A 453 -16.25 -19.64 -20.10
C ARG A 453 -17.37 -18.80 -20.73
N LYS A 454 -18.59 -18.85 -20.17
CA LYS A 454 -19.78 -18.12 -20.68
C LYS A 454 -19.65 -16.60 -20.61
N VAL A 455 -18.78 -16.08 -19.75
CA VAL A 455 -18.48 -14.64 -19.68
C VAL A 455 -17.32 -14.22 -20.60
N HIS A 456 -16.75 -15.17 -21.34
CA HIS A 456 -15.74 -14.96 -22.37
C HIS A 456 -16.28 -15.27 -23.77
N ARG A 457 -17.56 -15.02 -24.02
CA ARG A 457 -18.16 -15.21 -25.35
C ARG A 457 -17.85 -14.03 -26.25
N PHE A 458 -17.90 -14.24 -27.55
CA PHE A 458 -17.76 -13.19 -28.54
C PHE A 458 -18.41 -13.58 -29.87
N PHE A 459 -18.68 -12.59 -30.71
CA PHE A 459 -19.27 -12.81 -32.03
C PHE A 459 -18.21 -12.95 -33.11
N TRP A 460 -18.47 -13.83 -34.07
CA TRP A 460 -17.73 -13.87 -35.32
C TRP A 460 -18.67 -14.23 -36.48
N ILE A 461 -18.12 -14.46 -37.67
CA ILE A 461 -18.86 -14.90 -38.86
C ILE A 461 -18.49 -16.34 -39.21
N LEU A 462 -19.43 -17.08 -39.78
CA LEU A 462 -19.21 -18.47 -40.20
C LEU A 462 -18.33 -18.54 -41.47
N SER A 463 -18.60 -17.63 -42.41
CA SER A 463 -17.89 -17.54 -43.69
C SER A 463 -17.62 -16.09 -44.06
N LEU A 464 -16.49 -15.84 -44.73
CA LEU A 464 -16.18 -14.55 -45.34
C LEU A 464 -17.12 -14.22 -46.50
N ASP A 465 -17.71 -15.23 -47.14
CA ASP A 465 -18.64 -15.06 -48.26
C ASP A 465 -20.03 -14.59 -47.80
N ASP A 466 -20.37 -14.82 -46.54
CA ASP A 466 -21.63 -14.39 -45.93
C ASP A 466 -21.39 -13.71 -44.58
N LEU A 467 -21.21 -12.39 -44.64
CA LEU A 467 -21.00 -11.54 -43.47
C LEU A 467 -22.26 -11.41 -42.57
N LEU A 468 -23.41 -11.92 -43.00
CA LEU A 468 -24.65 -11.94 -42.20
C LEU A 468 -24.74 -13.18 -41.30
N SER A 469 -24.03 -14.25 -41.65
CA SER A 469 -23.96 -15.49 -40.88
C SER A 469 -23.10 -15.34 -39.62
N ILE A 470 -23.65 -14.66 -38.61
CA ILE A 470 -22.98 -14.41 -37.33
C ILE A 470 -23.11 -15.63 -36.41
N ILE A 471 -21.99 -16.09 -35.88
CA ILE A 471 -21.87 -17.17 -34.90
C ILE A 471 -21.39 -16.66 -33.55
N ILE A 472 -21.64 -17.44 -32.50
CA ILE A 472 -21.12 -17.19 -31.16
C ILE A 472 -19.96 -18.15 -30.90
N LEU A 473 -18.84 -17.57 -30.51
CA LEU A 473 -17.65 -18.28 -30.06
C LEU A 473 -17.47 -18.07 -28.57
N GLN A 474 -16.85 -19.05 -27.91
CA GLN A 474 -16.53 -19.03 -26.49
C GLN A 474 -15.05 -19.33 -26.30
N MET A 475 -14.35 -18.55 -25.48
CA MET A 475 -12.95 -18.84 -25.14
C MET A 475 -12.86 -19.95 -24.11
N ASN A 476 -11.98 -20.91 -24.38
CA ASN A 476 -11.62 -22.00 -23.47
C ASN A 476 -10.33 -21.72 -22.69
N ARG A 477 -9.66 -20.60 -22.98
CA ARG A 477 -8.37 -20.19 -22.42
C ARG A 477 -8.43 -18.78 -21.85
N VAL A 478 -7.56 -18.50 -20.89
CA VAL A 478 -7.44 -17.17 -20.27
C VAL A 478 -7.02 -16.16 -21.34
N THR A 479 -7.74 -15.04 -21.44
CA THR A 479 -7.47 -14.00 -22.44
C THR A 479 -6.83 -12.77 -21.84
N PHE A 480 -5.90 -12.16 -22.56
CA PHE A 480 -5.36 -10.86 -22.19
C PHE A 480 -6.47 -9.79 -22.12
N GLY A 481 -6.36 -8.88 -21.14
CA GLY A 481 -7.29 -7.76 -20.94
C GLY A 481 -8.35 -7.99 -19.85
N VAL A 482 -8.38 -9.17 -19.23
CA VAL A 482 -9.24 -9.46 -18.08
C VAL A 482 -8.46 -9.24 -16.77
N THR A 483 -9.08 -8.59 -15.78
CA THR A 483 -8.43 -8.09 -14.54
C THR A 483 -7.58 -9.14 -13.80
N CYS A 484 -8.06 -10.39 -13.69
CA CYS A 484 -7.37 -11.47 -12.96
C CYS A 484 -6.39 -12.30 -13.83
N SER A 485 -6.29 -12.03 -15.14
CA SER A 485 -5.44 -12.85 -16.03
C SER A 485 -3.95 -12.88 -15.66
N PRO A 486 -3.33 -11.76 -15.25
CA PRO A 486 -1.94 -11.78 -14.78
C PRO A 486 -1.74 -12.71 -13.58
N PHE A 487 -2.66 -12.67 -12.61
CA PHE A 487 -2.63 -13.57 -11.46
C PHE A 487 -2.76 -15.03 -11.89
N HIS A 488 -3.67 -15.38 -12.82
CA HIS A 488 -3.81 -16.76 -13.28
C HIS A 488 -2.54 -17.31 -13.93
N LEU A 489 -1.87 -16.52 -14.78
CA LEU A 489 -0.64 -16.94 -15.43
C LEU A 489 0.47 -17.16 -14.41
N ILE A 490 0.73 -16.15 -13.57
CA ILE A 490 1.85 -16.21 -12.61
C ILE A 490 1.57 -17.27 -11.54
N GLY A 491 0.33 -17.36 -11.03
CA GLY A 491 -0.05 -18.38 -10.05
C GLY A 491 0.07 -19.80 -10.59
N ALA A 492 -0.30 -20.03 -11.86
CA ALA A 492 -0.11 -21.34 -12.50
C ALA A 492 1.37 -21.67 -12.70
N LEU A 493 2.18 -20.69 -13.10
CA LEU A 493 3.63 -20.86 -13.23
C LEU A 493 4.29 -21.16 -11.89
N LEU A 494 4.00 -20.40 -10.84
CA LEU A 494 4.54 -20.63 -9.50
C LEU A 494 4.15 -22.00 -8.95
N LYS A 495 2.87 -22.39 -9.10
CA LYS A 495 2.40 -23.72 -8.71
C LYS A 495 3.14 -24.82 -9.47
N HIS A 496 3.34 -24.63 -10.77
CA HIS A 496 4.08 -25.60 -11.57
C HIS A 496 5.55 -25.73 -11.15
N LEU A 497 6.22 -24.62 -10.88
CA LEU A 497 7.60 -24.63 -10.40
C LEU A 497 7.72 -25.27 -9.02
N GLU A 498 6.73 -25.10 -8.14
CA GLU A 498 6.65 -25.80 -6.85
C GLU A 498 6.51 -27.33 -7.04
N ASP A 499 5.60 -27.76 -7.93
CA ASP A 499 5.41 -29.19 -8.23
C ASP A 499 6.70 -29.83 -8.79
N GLU A 500 7.45 -29.09 -9.63
CA GLU A 500 8.69 -29.58 -10.26
C GLU A 500 9.95 -29.37 -9.42
N SER A 501 9.89 -28.60 -8.32
CA SER A 501 11.01 -28.40 -7.38
C SER A 501 11.55 -29.72 -6.80
N ILE A 502 10.75 -30.79 -6.80
CA ILE A 502 11.19 -32.13 -6.37
C ILE A 502 12.27 -32.70 -7.32
N ASN A 503 12.12 -32.45 -8.62
CA ASN A 503 13.03 -32.98 -9.65
C ASN A 503 14.16 -31.99 -9.97
N PHE A 504 13.86 -30.68 -9.94
CA PHE A 504 14.76 -29.61 -10.35
C PHE A 504 14.82 -28.48 -9.30
N PRO A 505 15.28 -28.74 -8.07
CA PRO A 505 15.17 -27.78 -6.96
C PRO A 505 15.86 -26.45 -7.25
N GLU A 506 17.13 -26.49 -7.70
CA GLU A 506 17.94 -25.31 -7.96
C GLU A 506 17.36 -24.43 -9.09
N THR A 507 17.00 -25.06 -10.21
CA THR A 507 16.43 -24.35 -11.36
C THR A 507 15.05 -23.80 -11.04
N CYS A 508 14.19 -24.54 -10.35
CA CYS A 508 12.87 -24.03 -9.96
C CYS A 508 12.97 -22.84 -9.01
N GLU A 509 13.87 -22.85 -8.02
CA GLU A 509 14.07 -21.69 -7.14
C GLU A 509 14.52 -20.45 -7.92
N LEU A 510 15.47 -20.61 -8.86
CA LEU A 510 15.91 -19.53 -9.72
C LEU A 510 14.78 -18.98 -10.61
N LEU A 511 14.00 -19.88 -11.22
CA LEU A 511 12.91 -19.50 -12.13
C LEU A 511 11.78 -18.75 -11.41
N LYS A 512 11.46 -19.09 -10.14
CA LYS A 512 10.42 -18.40 -9.34
C LYS A 512 10.64 -16.89 -9.25
N GLU A 513 11.88 -16.42 -9.29
CA GLU A 513 12.23 -15.00 -9.23
C GLU A 513 12.62 -14.38 -10.59
N SER A 514 12.64 -15.18 -11.66
CA SER A 514 13.20 -14.77 -12.96
C SER A 514 12.14 -14.47 -14.03
N PHE A 515 10.86 -14.71 -13.75
CA PHE A 515 9.77 -14.43 -14.71
C PHE A 515 9.07 -13.11 -14.45
N TYR A 516 8.95 -12.28 -15.48
CA TYR A 516 8.06 -11.13 -15.51
C TYR A 516 6.92 -11.41 -16.50
N VAL A 517 5.77 -11.86 -15.98
CA VAL A 517 4.65 -12.35 -16.79
C VAL A 517 5.10 -13.52 -17.68
N ASP A 518 5.36 -13.27 -18.97
CA ASP A 518 5.77 -14.24 -19.98
C ASP A 518 7.26 -14.19 -20.33
N ASP A 519 7.98 -13.17 -19.87
CA ASP A 519 9.41 -12.97 -20.16
C ASP A 519 10.28 -13.61 -19.06
N LEU A 520 11.17 -14.53 -19.43
CA LEU A 520 12.25 -15.04 -18.59
C LEU A 520 13.46 -14.11 -18.67
N ILE A 521 13.99 -13.71 -17.51
CA ILE A 521 15.14 -12.82 -17.39
C ILE A 521 16.02 -13.30 -16.24
N VAL A 522 17.19 -13.84 -16.59
CA VAL A 522 18.05 -14.51 -15.62
C VAL A 522 19.52 -14.31 -15.99
N SER A 523 20.42 -14.45 -15.02
CA SER A 523 21.84 -14.50 -15.30
C SER A 523 22.55 -15.48 -14.39
N VAL A 524 23.56 -16.16 -14.92
CA VAL A 524 24.40 -17.15 -14.22
C VAL A 524 25.88 -16.87 -14.47
N ASP A 525 26.77 -17.34 -13.61
CA ASP A 525 28.21 -17.06 -13.72
C ASP A 525 28.93 -18.01 -14.68
N ASP A 526 28.56 -19.30 -14.67
CA ASP A 526 29.23 -20.34 -15.45
C ASP A 526 28.46 -20.72 -16.72
N PHE A 527 29.21 -21.11 -17.75
CA PHE A 527 28.65 -21.47 -19.06
C PHE A 527 27.87 -22.78 -18.99
N GLU A 528 28.37 -23.74 -18.23
CA GLU A 528 27.76 -25.05 -17.99
C GLU A 528 26.40 -24.90 -17.28
N ASP A 529 26.33 -24.00 -16.29
CA ASP A 529 25.08 -23.66 -15.59
C ASP A 529 24.07 -23.01 -16.53
N ALA A 530 24.52 -22.17 -17.46
CA ALA A 530 23.64 -21.58 -18.48
C ALA A 530 23.03 -22.65 -19.40
N VAL A 531 23.82 -23.64 -19.81
CA VAL A 531 23.35 -24.76 -20.64
C VAL A 531 22.40 -25.67 -19.85
N LYS A 532 22.73 -25.97 -18.58
CA LYS A 532 21.85 -26.71 -17.67
C LYS A 532 20.50 -26.00 -17.53
N LEU A 533 20.52 -24.71 -17.19
CA LEU A 533 19.34 -23.88 -17.03
C LEU A 533 18.47 -23.86 -18.29
N PHE A 534 19.08 -23.73 -19.47
CA PHE A 534 18.38 -23.79 -20.75
C PHE A 534 17.62 -25.11 -20.95
N ASN A 535 18.29 -26.25 -20.75
CA ASN A 535 17.69 -27.57 -20.95
C ASN A 535 16.60 -27.85 -19.91
N GLU A 536 16.88 -27.62 -18.62
CA GLU A 536 15.94 -27.88 -17.53
C GLU A 536 14.71 -26.98 -17.63
N THR A 537 14.87 -25.68 -17.93
CA THR A 537 13.73 -24.77 -18.10
C THR A 537 12.80 -25.22 -19.21
N ARG A 538 13.34 -25.69 -20.35
CA ARG A 538 12.53 -26.22 -21.45
C ARG A 538 11.78 -27.48 -21.03
N GLU A 539 12.45 -28.38 -20.32
CA GLU A 539 11.83 -29.60 -19.85
C GLU A 539 10.71 -29.30 -18.85
N ILE A 540 10.99 -28.52 -17.81
CA ILE A 540 10.04 -28.09 -16.79
C ILE A 540 8.80 -27.51 -17.47
N LEU A 541 8.94 -26.43 -18.24
CA LEU A 541 7.79 -25.73 -18.80
C LEU A 541 7.03 -26.55 -19.86
N SER A 542 7.70 -27.46 -20.57
CA SER A 542 7.03 -28.37 -21.51
C SER A 542 6.01 -29.28 -20.82
N ARG A 543 6.25 -29.67 -19.55
CA ARG A 543 5.33 -30.49 -18.73
C ARG A 543 4.04 -29.74 -18.37
N ALA A 544 4.02 -28.42 -18.47
CA ALA A 544 2.83 -27.56 -18.34
C ALA A 544 2.30 -27.02 -19.68
N SER A 545 2.74 -27.58 -20.81
CA SER A 545 2.41 -27.09 -22.15
C SER A 545 2.78 -25.61 -22.37
N MET A 546 3.79 -25.11 -21.65
CA MET A 546 4.34 -23.76 -21.77
C MET A 546 5.63 -23.81 -22.59
N ASN A 547 5.51 -23.71 -23.92
CA ASN A 547 6.68 -23.70 -24.78
C ASN A 547 7.47 -22.38 -24.61
N ILE A 548 8.77 -22.46 -24.34
CA ILE A 548 9.65 -21.30 -24.16
C ILE A 548 10.60 -21.15 -25.36
N ARG A 549 10.71 -19.93 -25.89
CA ARG A 549 11.39 -19.63 -27.16
C ARG A 549 12.10 -18.27 -27.14
N LYS A 550 12.64 -17.85 -28.30
CA LYS A 550 13.41 -16.61 -28.51
C LYS A 550 14.52 -16.39 -27.48
N TRP A 551 15.24 -17.47 -27.20
CA TRP A 551 16.37 -17.48 -26.30
C TRP A 551 17.48 -16.55 -26.80
N LYS A 552 17.96 -15.68 -25.91
CA LYS A 552 18.99 -14.68 -26.20
C LYS A 552 20.04 -14.66 -25.11
N SER A 553 21.29 -14.38 -25.49
CA SER A 553 22.41 -14.24 -24.55
C SER A 553 23.50 -13.30 -25.06
N ASN A 554 24.25 -12.70 -24.13
CA ASN A 554 25.51 -12.01 -24.42
C ASN A 554 26.62 -12.98 -24.89
N ASN A 555 26.58 -14.26 -24.51
CA ASN A 555 27.59 -15.24 -24.91
C ASN A 555 27.31 -15.85 -26.28
N GLU A 556 28.28 -15.79 -27.19
CA GLU A 556 28.16 -16.33 -28.55
C GLU A 556 27.96 -17.85 -28.61
N LYS A 557 28.67 -18.61 -27.78
CA LYS A 557 28.53 -20.07 -27.72
C LYS A 557 27.14 -20.46 -27.23
N LEU A 558 26.57 -19.73 -26.26
CA LEU A 558 25.19 -19.95 -25.81
C LEU A 558 24.19 -19.65 -26.92
N ARG A 559 24.39 -18.56 -27.67
CA ARG A 559 23.53 -18.26 -28.82
C ARG A 559 23.53 -19.38 -29.86
N GLN A 560 24.68 -20.00 -30.14
CA GLN A 560 24.77 -21.15 -31.06
C GLN A 560 24.02 -22.39 -30.54
N ILE A 561 23.97 -22.61 -29.22
CA ILE A 561 23.20 -23.70 -28.61
C ILE A 561 21.70 -23.42 -28.66
N PHE A 562 21.31 -22.17 -28.42
CA PHE A 562 19.92 -21.73 -28.43
C PHE A 562 19.31 -21.76 -29.83
N ASP A 563 20.13 -21.49 -30.84
CA ASP A 563 19.71 -21.35 -32.23
C ASP A 563 19.40 -22.70 -32.87
N THR A 564 18.12 -23.09 -32.75
CA THR A 564 17.58 -24.26 -33.45
C THR A 564 16.70 -23.90 -34.64
N ASN A 565 16.51 -22.62 -35.01
CA ASN A 565 15.92 -22.11 -36.29
C ASN A 565 15.49 -20.61 -36.27
N GLU A 566 15.93 -19.75 -35.34
CA GLU A 566 15.40 -18.38 -35.23
C GLU A 566 16.49 -17.32 -35.45
N SER A 567 16.56 -16.83 -36.70
CA SER A 567 17.24 -15.62 -37.19
C SER A 567 18.06 -14.81 -36.17
N ASN A 568 19.29 -15.27 -35.95
CA ASN A 568 20.30 -14.60 -35.15
C ASN A 568 20.92 -13.42 -35.93
N ASN A 569 20.48 -12.19 -35.63
CA ASN A 569 21.31 -11.00 -35.82
C ASN A 569 20.77 -9.75 -35.10
N ILE A 570 20.40 -9.90 -33.83
CA ILE A 570 19.90 -8.77 -33.05
C ILE A 570 20.96 -8.41 -32.02
N SER A 571 21.82 -7.44 -32.31
CA SER A 571 22.80 -6.91 -31.32
C SER A 571 22.12 -6.21 -30.13
N LYS A 572 20.83 -5.88 -30.26
CA LYS A 572 20.05 -5.04 -29.35
C LYS A 572 18.68 -5.65 -29.00
N HIS A 573 18.45 -6.02 -27.74
CA HIS A 573 17.19 -6.57 -27.26
C HIS A 573 16.55 -5.67 -26.18
N LYS A 574 15.22 -5.67 -26.05
CA LYS A 574 14.52 -4.92 -25.01
C LYS A 574 14.23 -5.83 -23.82
N VAL A 575 14.65 -5.44 -22.62
CA VAL A 575 14.50 -6.21 -21.37
C VAL A 575 13.91 -5.29 -20.30
N LEU A 576 12.70 -5.62 -19.80
CA LEU A 576 11.96 -4.83 -18.78
C LEU A 576 11.87 -3.33 -19.07
N GLY A 577 11.84 -2.96 -20.35
CA GLY A 577 11.77 -1.58 -20.81
C GLY A 577 13.12 -0.89 -21.03
N LEU A 578 14.24 -1.52 -20.64
CA LEU A 578 15.60 -1.12 -21.01
C LEU A 578 16.02 -1.75 -22.33
N ILE A 579 17.06 -1.18 -22.94
CA ILE A 579 17.76 -1.73 -24.09
C ILE A 579 19.00 -2.48 -23.58
N TRP A 580 19.14 -3.74 -23.94
CA TRP A 580 20.33 -4.56 -23.72
C TRP A 580 21.09 -4.75 -25.03
N PHE A 581 22.32 -4.25 -25.06
CA PHE A 581 23.27 -4.49 -26.14
C PHE A 581 24.09 -5.73 -25.80
N MET A 582 23.79 -6.85 -26.47
CA MET A 582 24.29 -8.17 -26.06
C MET A 582 25.78 -8.37 -26.36
N GLU A 583 26.29 -7.78 -27.44
CA GLU A 583 27.70 -7.95 -27.85
C GLU A 583 28.69 -7.26 -26.89
N ILE A 584 28.35 -6.05 -26.47
CA ILE A 584 29.15 -5.26 -25.51
C ILE A 584 28.66 -5.43 -24.07
N ASP A 585 27.62 -6.21 -23.86
CA ASP A 585 26.93 -6.51 -22.60
C ASP A 585 26.57 -5.27 -21.75
N THR A 586 25.93 -4.27 -22.36
CA THR A 586 25.51 -3.03 -21.68
C THR A 586 24.00 -2.81 -21.70
N LEU A 587 23.49 -2.11 -20.68
CA LEU A 587 22.11 -1.66 -20.58
C LEU A 587 22.02 -0.14 -20.84
N ALA A 588 20.97 0.28 -21.54
CA ALA A 588 20.64 1.67 -21.81
C ALA A 588 19.13 1.93 -21.68
N VAL A 589 18.77 3.19 -21.46
CA VAL A 589 17.36 3.60 -21.48
C VAL A 589 16.86 3.76 -22.91
N ASP A 590 15.63 3.34 -23.18
CA ASP A 590 14.99 3.52 -24.48
C ASP A 590 14.52 4.97 -24.67
N LEU A 591 15.32 5.74 -25.42
CA LEU A 591 15.09 7.16 -25.67
C LEU A 591 14.33 7.45 -26.97
N GLU A 592 13.89 6.43 -27.72
CA GLU A 592 13.32 6.63 -29.06
C GLU A 592 12.06 7.50 -29.02
N LYS A 593 11.11 7.14 -28.14
CA LYS A 593 9.88 7.92 -27.92
C LYS A 593 10.17 9.34 -27.44
N LEU A 594 11.14 9.49 -26.53
CA LEU A 594 11.53 10.79 -26.00
C LEU A 594 12.03 11.70 -27.13
N CYS A 595 12.89 11.18 -28.01
CA CYS A 595 13.44 11.93 -29.14
C CYS A 595 12.38 12.31 -30.17
N GLN A 596 11.42 11.42 -30.45
CA GLN A 596 10.32 11.71 -31.38
C GLN A 596 9.42 12.82 -30.86
N GLN A 597 9.07 12.78 -29.56
CA GLN A 597 8.14 13.74 -28.98
C GLN A 597 8.74 15.13 -28.88
N ILE A 598 10.02 15.28 -28.64
CA ILE A 598 10.62 16.58 -28.30
C ILE A 598 10.71 17.58 -29.47
N SER A 599 10.32 17.17 -30.67
CA SER A 599 10.24 18.01 -31.87
C SER A 599 9.04 18.97 -31.90
N TYR A 600 8.59 19.48 -30.73
CA TYR A 600 7.45 20.39 -30.67
C TYR A 600 7.85 21.83 -31.03
N ASP A 601 7.20 22.41 -32.05
CA ASP A 601 7.32 23.84 -32.39
C ASP A 601 6.75 24.75 -31.30
N VAL A 602 5.80 24.24 -30.52
CA VAL A 602 5.13 24.94 -29.42
C VAL A 602 5.28 24.14 -28.13
N VAL A 603 5.88 24.75 -27.11
CA VAL A 603 6.11 24.10 -25.82
C VAL A 603 5.18 24.69 -24.76
N THR A 604 4.34 23.82 -24.20
CA THR A 604 3.35 24.14 -23.16
C THR A 604 3.60 23.32 -21.90
N LYS A 605 2.86 23.59 -20.84
CA LYS A 605 2.86 22.76 -19.62
C LYS A 605 2.51 21.30 -19.93
N ARG A 606 1.52 21.07 -20.81
CA ARG A 606 1.13 19.72 -21.26
C ARG A 606 2.28 19.02 -21.97
N THR A 607 2.99 19.75 -22.84
CA THR A 607 4.15 19.25 -23.56
C THR A 607 5.24 18.75 -22.61
N ILE A 608 5.59 19.55 -21.59
CA ILE A 608 6.58 19.17 -20.57
C ILE A 608 6.16 17.88 -19.86
N LEU A 609 4.88 17.77 -19.47
CA LEU A 609 4.36 16.60 -18.77
C LEU A 609 4.36 15.34 -19.65
N GLN A 610 3.99 15.47 -20.93
CA GLN A 610 4.06 14.37 -21.89
C GLN A 610 5.49 13.85 -22.03
N THR A 611 6.47 14.75 -22.16
CA THR A 611 7.89 14.39 -22.21
C THR A 611 8.31 13.66 -20.93
N LEU A 612 7.97 14.18 -19.75
CA LEU A 612 8.25 13.52 -18.46
C LEU A 612 7.64 12.12 -18.36
N ALA A 613 6.39 11.95 -18.83
CA ALA A 613 5.70 10.66 -18.80
C ALA A 613 6.26 9.64 -19.80
N SER A 614 6.97 10.10 -20.83
CA SER A 614 7.61 9.22 -21.82
C SER A 614 8.90 8.58 -21.33
N VAL A 615 9.52 9.14 -20.29
CA VAL A 615 10.78 8.63 -19.72
C VAL A 615 10.47 7.43 -18.83
N TYR A 616 10.86 6.25 -19.29
CA TYR A 616 10.84 5.02 -18.51
C TYR A 616 12.28 4.66 -18.13
N ASP A 617 12.64 4.87 -16.85
CA ASP A 617 14.01 4.71 -16.36
C ASP A 617 14.01 3.99 -14.98
N PRO A 618 13.86 2.66 -14.98
CA PRO A 618 13.72 1.87 -13.75
C PRO A 618 14.97 1.86 -12.87
N LEU A 619 16.12 2.29 -13.40
CA LEU A 619 17.40 2.38 -12.67
C LEU A 619 17.75 3.80 -12.23
N GLY A 620 16.96 4.80 -12.61
CA GLY A 620 17.23 6.20 -12.28
C GLY A 620 18.42 6.83 -13.01
N MET A 621 18.90 6.24 -14.11
CA MET A 621 20.04 6.72 -14.92
C MET A 621 19.83 8.14 -15.48
N LEU A 622 18.59 8.50 -15.78
CA LEU A 622 18.18 9.79 -16.34
C LEU A 622 17.69 10.76 -15.27
N SER A 623 17.88 10.44 -13.97
CA SER A 623 17.47 11.30 -12.86
C SER A 623 17.90 12.77 -13.02
N PRO A 624 19.15 13.11 -13.44
CA PRO A 624 19.54 14.50 -13.64
C PRO A 624 18.67 15.23 -14.67
N PHE A 625 18.33 14.56 -15.77
CA PHE A 625 17.45 15.10 -16.81
C PHE A 625 16.01 15.23 -16.31
N VAL A 626 15.47 14.19 -15.68
CA VAL A 626 14.09 14.19 -15.14
C VAL A 626 13.91 15.28 -14.08
N ILE A 627 14.91 15.51 -13.23
CA ILE A 627 14.88 16.58 -12.22
C ILE A 627 14.84 17.96 -12.88
N LYS A 628 15.71 18.23 -13.87
CA LYS A 628 15.69 19.50 -14.63
C LYS A 628 14.30 19.76 -15.23
N MET A 629 13.72 18.75 -15.87
CA MET A 629 12.39 18.85 -16.50
C MET A 629 11.28 19.10 -15.49
N LYS A 630 11.36 18.48 -14.30
CA LYS A 630 10.43 18.74 -13.19
C LYS A 630 10.56 20.15 -12.63
N LEU A 631 11.77 20.71 -12.58
CA LEU A 631 11.99 22.11 -12.15
C LEU A 631 11.35 23.10 -13.13
N ILE A 632 11.51 22.88 -14.44
CA ILE A 632 10.84 23.69 -15.46
C ILE A 632 9.31 23.57 -15.32
N PHE A 633 8.79 22.36 -15.12
CA PHE A 633 7.36 22.16 -14.88
C PHE A 633 6.86 22.88 -13.62
N GLN A 634 7.63 22.83 -12.52
CA GLN A 634 7.29 23.52 -11.28
C GLN A 634 7.27 25.05 -11.48
N GLU A 635 8.22 25.60 -12.23
CA GLU A 635 8.27 27.02 -12.54
C GLU A 635 7.06 27.47 -13.37
N ALA A 636 6.61 26.64 -14.32
CA ALA A 636 5.40 26.91 -15.11
C ALA A 636 4.14 26.98 -14.23
N TRP A 637 4.11 26.21 -13.14
CA TRP A 637 3.05 26.27 -12.14
C TRP A 637 3.13 27.50 -11.26
N LYS A 638 4.32 27.90 -10.81
CA LYS A 638 4.52 29.12 -10.01
C LYS A 638 4.07 30.37 -10.76
N GLN A 639 4.29 30.39 -12.07
CA GLN A 639 3.83 31.48 -12.95
C GLN A 639 2.34 31.38 -13.33
N SER A 640 1.60 30.42 -12.78
CA SER A 640 0.16 30.23 -13.00
C SER A 640 -0.25 30.08 -14.47
N LEU A 641 0.64 29.55 -15.32
CA LEU A 641 0.35 29.31 -16.75
C LEU A 641 -0.82 28.33 -16.91
N ALA A 642 -1.64 28.48 -17.94
CA ALA A 642 -2.63 27.47 -18.29
C ALA A 642 -1.97 26.20 -18.90
N TRP A 643 -2.74 25.12 -19.08
CA TRP A 643 -2.20 23.85 -19.58
C TRP A 643 -1.62 23.93 -21.00
N ASP A 644 -2.29 24.68 -21.85
CA ASP A 644 -2.01 24.82 -23.28
C ASP A 644 -1.43 26.21 -23.63
N GLU A 645 -1.04 26.98 -22.60
CA GLU A 645 -0.37 28.27 -22.75
C GLU A 645 1.11 28.06 -23.11
N ILE A 646 1.63 28.93 -23.99
CA ILE A 646 3.00 28.88 -24.49
C ILE A 646 3.95 29.31 -23.38
N LEU A 647 5.06 28.58 -23.21
CA LEU A 647 6.09 28.94 -22.24
C LEU A 647 6.71 30.31 -22.51
N PRO A 648 6.92 31.14 -21.47
CA PRO A 648 7.69 32.38 -21.59
C PRO A 648 9.10 32.15 -22.12
N ALA A 649 9.67 33.17 -22.77
CA ALA A 649 10.96 33.06 -23.47
C ALA A 649 12.10 32.54 -22.59
N SER A 650 12.17 32.94 -21.31
CA SER A 650 13.18 32.48 -20.35
C SER A 650 13.10 30.97 -20.11
N MET A 651 11.89 30.45 -19.87
CA MET A 651 11.64 29.04 -19.67
C MET A 651 11.82 28.21 -20.94
N LEU A 652 11.40 28.76 -22.09
CA LEU A 652 11.59 28.11 -23.38
C LEU A 652 13.09 27.92 -23.69
N HIS A 653 13.92 28.89 -23.31
CA HIS A 653 15.37 28.76 -23.43
C HIS A 653 15.93 27.64 -22.55
N GLU A 654 15.53 27.55 -21.27
CA GLU A 654 15.93 26.47 -20.36
C GLU A 654 15.47 25.09 -20.84
N TRP A 655 14.24 25.01 -21.37
CA TRP A 655 13.71 23.82 -22.02
C TRP A 655 14.57 23.40 -23.21
N LYS A 656 14.81 24.30 -24.17
CA LYS A 656 15.61 24.02 -25.36
C LYS A 656 17.03 23.58 -25.01
N LYS A 657 17.64 24.17 -23.98
CA LYS A 657 18.94 23.75 -23.45
C LYS A 657 18.89 22.34 -22.84
N SER A 658 17.88 22.04 -22.03
CA SER A 658 17.75 20.71 -21.41
C SER A 658 17.49 19.62 -22.45
N VAL A 659 16.70 19.96 -23.47
CA VAL A 659 16.40 19.12 -24.63
C VAL A 659 17.63 18.89 -25.49
N SER A 660 18.43 19.92 -25.73
CA SER A 660 19.62 19.77 -26.57
C SER A 660 20.61 18.80 -25.96
N GLU A 661 20.65 18.62 -24.62
CA GLU A 661 21.52 17.64 -23.95
C GLU A 661 21.07 16.17 -24.11
N ILE A 662 19.90 15.89 -24.67
CA ILE A 662 19.35 14.51 -24.76
C ILE A 662 20.20 13.59 -25.64
N HIS A 663 20.87 14.11 -26.65
CA HIS A 663 21.78 13.30 -27.47
C HIS A 663 22.92 12.70 -26.63
N LEU A 664 23.35 13.37 -25.56
CA LEU A 664 24.35 12.85 -24.63
C LEU A 664 23.82 11.66 -23.83
N LEU A 665 22.51 11.65 -23.54
CA LEU A 665 21.84 10.55 -22.84
C LEU A 665 21.82 9.27 -23.69
N ARG A 666 21.93 9.36 -25.02
CA ARG A 666 22.03 8.18 -25.91
C ARG A 666 23.34 7.41 -25.72
N ALA A 667 24.40 8.10 -25.31
CA ALA A 667 25.68 7.49 -25.00
C ALA A 667 25.72 6.90 -23.59
N LEU A 668 24.74 7.22 -22.74
CA LEU A 668 24.67 6.73 -21.36
C LEU A 668 24.27 5.25 -21.35
N THR A 669 25.27 4.41 -21.14
CA THR A 669 25.13 2.96 -20.95
C THR A 669 25.74 2.58 -19.60
N ILE A 670 25.28 1.47 -19.05
CA ILE A 670 25.89 0.83 -17.88
C ILE A 670 26.23 -0.61 -18.22
N SER A 671 27.27 -1.17 -17.59
CA SER A 671 27.51 -2.61 -17.73
C SER A 671 26.33 -3.41 -17.18
N ARG A 672 25.89 -4.43 -17.94
CA ARG A 672 24.95 -5.42 -17.42
C ARG A 672 25.66 -6.21 -16.32
N TYR A 673 26.77 -6.89 -16.61
CA TYR A 673 27.54 -7.60 -15.59
C TYR A 673 28.25 -6.62 -14.65
N VAL A 674 28.00 -6.73 -13.34
CA VAL A 674 28.52 -5.76 -12.35
C VAL A 674 29.91 -6.10 -11.84
N PHE A 675 30.34 -7.36 -11.91
CA PHE A 675 31.57 -7.81 -11.27
C PHE A 675 32.68 -8.02 -12.29
N ASP A 676 33.77 -7.25 -12.21
CA ASP A 676 34.88 -7.37 -13.17
C ASP A 676 35.83 -8.56 -12.89
N SER A 677 35.58 -9.38 -11.86
CA SER A 677 36.46 -10.51 -11.49
C SER A 677 35.72 -11.71 -10.86
N PRO A 678 36.04 -12.95 -11.26
CA PRO A 678 35.44 -14.18 -10.73
C PRO A 678 35.86 -14.54 -9.29
N HIS A 679 36.76 -13.76 -8.66
CA HIS A 679 37.33 -14.06 -7.34
C HIS A 679 36.93 -13.04 -6.27
N GLN A 680 35.64 -12.79 -6.09
CA GLN A 680 35.13 -12.01 -4.95
C GLN A 680 34.40 -12.92 -3.97
N VAL A 681 34.95 -13.04 -2.76
CA VAL A 681 34.49 -13.94 -1.69
C VAL A 681 33.26 -13.38 -0.97
N GLU A 682 33.00 -12.07 -1.07
CA GLU A 682 31.82 -11.43 -0.50
C GLU A 682 31.33 -10.30 -1.43
N LYS A 683 30.08 -10.42 -1.92
CA LYS A 683 29.44 -9.43 -2.80
C LYS A 683 28.49 -8.58 -1.95
N GLN A 684 28.81 -7.30 -1.74
CA GLN A 684 27.92 -6.35 -1.05
C GLN A 684 27.40 -5.28 -2.03
N LEU A 685 26.08 -5.20 -2.19
CA LEU A 685 25.43 -4.17 -2.99
C LEU A 685 25.01 -3.00 -2.08
N HIS A 686 25.77 -1.91 -2.11
CA HIS A 686 25.41 -0.70 -1.36
C HIS A 686 24.47 0.18 -2.21
N THR A 687 23.19 0.18 -1.86
CA THR A 687 22.23 1.12 -2.41
C THR A 687 22.23 2.40 -1.58
N SER A 688 22.73 3.52 -2.11
CA SER A 688 22.60 4.80 -1.41
C SER A 688 21.19 5.36 -1.61
N ARG A 689 20.39 5.37 -0.54
CA ARG A 689 19.13 6.13 -0.46
C ARG A 689 19.52 7.59 -0.20
N THR A 690 19.96 8.33 -1.21
CA THR A 690 20.30 9.75 -1.05
C THR A 690 19.01 10.53 -0.75
N ARG A 691 18.72 10.74 0.54
CA ARG A 691 17.74 11.74 1.00
C ARG A 691 18.23 13.10 0.51
N VAL A 692 17.67 13.59 -0.60
CA VAL A 692 17.79 15.00 -0.97
C VAL A 692 16.88 15.79 -0.03
N GLN A 693 17.36 15.97 1.20
CA GLN A 693 16.66 16.64 2.30
C GLN A 693 16.38 18.12 1.99
N LYS A 694 17.06 18.69 0.98
CA LYS A 694 16.86 20.07 0.51
C LYS A 694 15.68 20.30 -0.43
N LEU A 695 15.00 19.26 -0.94
CA LEU A 695 13.84 19.43 -1.83
C LEU A 695 12.48 19.34 -1.10
N THR A 696 12.45 18.72 0.07
CA THR A 696 11.26 18.63 0.93
C THR A 696 10.86 19.99 1.51
N ASP A 697 11.83 20.85 1.86
CA ASP A 697 11.54 22.17 2.43
C ASP A 697 10.89 23.13 1.41
N LEU A 698 11.05 22.88 0.12
CA LEU A 698 10.43 23.65 -0.97
C LEU A 698 9.04 23.14 -1.39
N LEU A 699 8.66 21.91 -1.02
CA LEU A 699 7.39 21.30 -1.40
C LEU A 699 6.32 21.40 -0.29
N HIS A 700 6.70 21.74 0.95
CA HIS A 700 5.78 21.84 2.07
C HIS A 700 5.02 23.17 2.18
N THR A 701 5.32 24.18 1.34
CA THR A 701 4.78 25.53 1.50
C THR A 701 3.74 25.95 0.45
N SER A 702 3.28 25.05 -0.44
CA SER A 702 2.23 25.41 -1.40
C SER A 702 1.27 24.26 -1.73
N GLU A 703 0.01 24.60 -2.06
CA GLU A 703 -1.06 23.70 -2.51
C GLU A 703 -0.69 22.83 -3.74
N VAL A 704 0.47 23.07 -4.34
CA VAL A 704 1.13 22.32 -5.43
C VAL A 704 1.35 20.83 -5.08
N GLY A 705 1.46 20.49 -3.80
CA GLY A 705 1.71 19.12 -3.35
C GLY A 705 0.58 18.11 -3.61
N ILE A 706 -0.65 18.53 -3.90
CA ILE A 706 -1.80 17.61 -3.99
C ILE A 706 -1.91 16.96 -5.39
N TRP A 707 -1.52 17.66 -6.45
CA TRP A 707 -1.73 17.20 -7.85
C TRP A 707 -0.50 16.54 -8.49
N MET A 708 0.70 16.72 -7.93
CA MET A 708 1.92 16.04 -8.38
C MET A 708 2.11 14.62 -7.79
N LYS A 709 1.27 14.18 -6.85
CA LYS A 709 1.46 12.92 -6.09
C LYS A 709 1.41 11.63 -6.92
N PRO A 710 0.52 11.42 -7.91
CA PRO A 710 0.46 10.14 -8.63
C PRO A 710 1.66 9.93 -9.58
N PHE A 711 2.23 11.01 -10.12
CA PHE A 711 3.31 10.95 -11.13
C PHE A 711 4.71 11.23 -10.57
N ALA A 712 4.83 12.01 -9.48
CA ALA A 712 6.14 12.29 -8.88
C ALA A 712 6.64 11.15 -7.97
N PHE A 713 5.73 10.38 -7.34
CA PHE A 713 6.11 9.43 -6.28
C PHE A 713 6.50 8.03 -6.77
N ARG A 714 6.01 7.59 -7.95
CA ARG A 714 6.48 6.34 -8.58
C ARG A 714 7.99 6.34 -8.87
N PHE A 715 8.61 7.52 -8.89
CA PHE A 715 10.06 7.72 -9.05
C PHE A 715 10.77 8.19 -7.76
N TYR A 716 10.05 8.72 -6.77
CA TYR A 716 10.66 9.34 -5.58
C TYR A 716 11.23 8.30 -4.60
N MET A 717 10.78 7.04 -4.72
CA MET A 717 11.29 5.90 -3.94
C MET A 717 12.42 5.11 -4.62
N GLN A 718 12.81 5.43 -5.86
CA GLN A 718 13.89 4.75 -6.59
C GLN A 718 15.09 5.69 -6.84
N LYS A 719 15.56 6.37 -5.79
CA LYS A 719 16.92 6.90 -5.81
C LYS A 719 17.86 5.85 -5.25
N VAL A 720 18.44 5.08 -6.15
CA VAL A 720 19.68 4.36 -5.89
C VAL A 720 20.79 5.14 -6.59
N ASP A 721 21.57 5.90 -5.82
CA ASP A 721 22.91 6.26 -6.29
C ASP A 721 23.75 4.98 -6.17
N LEU A 722 23.97 4.28 -7.28
CA LEU A 722 24.85 3.12 -7.34
C LEU A 722 26.30 3.60 -7.32
N ARG A 723 26.88 3.72 -6.12
CA ARG A 723 28.33 3.76 -5.95
C ARG A 723 28.77 2.41 -5.39
N LEU A 724 29.24 1.54 -6.27
CA LEU A 724 29.91 0.31 -5.87
C LEU A 724 31.34 0.66 -5.45
N PHE A 725 31.66 0.42 -4.19
CA PHE A 725 33.03 0.32 -3.71
C PHE A 725 33.37 -1.15 -3.64
N VAL A 726 34.32 -1.60 -4.46
CA VAL A 726 34.95 -2.91 -4.30
C VAL A 726 36.02 -2.75 -3.24
N THR A 727 35.80 -3.30 -2.04
CA THR A 727 36.84 -3.42 -1.03
C THR A 727 37.49 -4.79 -1.17
N ASN A 728 38.75 -4.81 -1.60
CA ASN A 728 39.61 -5.98 -1.39
C ASN A 728 39.96 -5.99 0.11
N ALA A 729 39.62 -7.07 0.81
CA ALA A 729 40.11 -7.33 2.16
C ALA A 729 41.60 -7.70 2.14
#